data_AF-A0AAN8WVN4-F1
#
_entry.id   AF-A0AAN8WVN4-F1
#
_cell.length_a   1.000
_cell.length_b   1.000
_cell.length_c   1.000
_cell.angle_alpha   90.00
_cell.angle_beta   90.00
_cell.angle_gamma   90.00
#
_symmetry.space_group_name_H-M   'P 1'
#
loop_
_entity.id
_entity.type
_entity.pdbx_description
1 polymer ?
#
loop_
_entity_poly.entity_id
_entity_poly.type
_entity_poly.pdbx_seq_one_letter_code
_entity_poly.pdbx_strand_id
1 'polypeptide(L)'
;MSLPRNISAAGIISSFAATTEENVTTTTTAATSPVTITTTSSTPTTSSPSPSSSVLLYTTLSWGGMRGNVTFSWGGPGTNVSIELSMDIAGTSLQPEPEEFDWAVHEWPVRYDTDRRCGGSELGSKKYDLSSLLGKLTIPHSGPLIFETDQLDLVGKDSIWGRSLRITGKRKTTCANIHGVGGERTYEARFQSPVGGSIWIRTWNWDVGVNSDLGDTKGTQATIYTDVFNTGEDDPTSGDHDWAMFITDILDDKEERPSCNFLSRIYDPRGKEKCDDEGCPLGQLTHTHGKLRVGSSRSRFSRKFYAATNFLLPELSGPRKLYLAVMGSLHPDHLWDCAKLREIKPKMARAVFSSLGVSGEIKLEQPSVFAPTDLTLDLRGLAQDAGGFHVHILPSYPPRHDHDFPCGATSGHYNPYDVDVSSSPEPGHGAHDQYELGDLSGKHGLLSGLDDAVATVTDHNLPLFGPRSVVTRSIVIHKASGARWVCANIRPVVPQIRAVVTFRYPLVGEIIFEQDADDPLTDTHIFVDHLLYSDGSRNDTGKHRWHVHQDIPGKDFYNWTMRCVSAGAHYNPHKVSLSEKAYRDCSADVTDRCEVGDLVARHGELRVAGSVRSSSQTQKLFTDTNLPLTGPNTIIGHSIVIHDDFAPKHRGDRMACAGIHRRFRHKGVVNKWYSTLGVGNVEGKIEFIQESEFDITSTEVDLRGLEGTAKGYHVHMVPVEHELEFPCADSTTYGHYNPLNITPSESPPPTTGTHDLYESGDLSGKYGMLEGLTWKRDHYNDSNLQLFGSTSIMGRSVVIHKKEKNARWFCGSIGWGYSPAEATQVSAIASFHNPQG
;
A
#
# COMPACT_ATOMS: atom_id res chain seq x y z
N MET A 1 -56.53 -44.46 -2.96
CA MET A 1 -57.96 -44.31 -3.31
C MET A 1 -58.07 -43.18 -4.34
N SER A 2 -58.71 -43.49 -5.48
CA SER A 2 -59.31 -42.60 -6.50
C SER A 2 -58.51 -41.44 -7.13
N LEU A 3 -58.16 -41.68 -8.41
CA LEU A 3 -57.90 -40.82 -9.59
C LEU A 3 -58.91 -39.63 -9.79
N PRO A 4 -58.86 -38.82 -10.89
CA PRO A 4 -57.93 -37.74 -11.26
C PRO A 4 -58.68 -36.52 -11.92
N ARG A 5 -57.98 -35.63 -12.66
CA ARG A 5 -58.36 -34.89 -13.92
C ARG A 5 -57.79 -33.45 -13.90
N ASN A 6 -56.80 -33.09 -14.71
CA ASN A 6 -56.78 -32.76 -16.17
C ASN A 6 -57.74 -31.65 -16.62
N ILE A 7 -57.17 -30.62 -17.27
CA ILE A 7 -57.49 -29.94 -18.56
C ILE A 7 -56.65 -28.63 -18.56
N SER A 8 -55.62 -28.37 -19.37
CA SER A 8 -55.35 -28.42 -20.82
C SER A 8 -55.87 -27.21 -21.63
N ALA A 9 -54.94 -26.65 -22.44
CA ALA A 9 -55.10 -25.83 -23.66
C ALA A 9 -55.49 -24.35 -23.48
N ALA A 10 -55.15 -23.38 -24.35
CA ALA A 10 -54.23 -23.17 -25.49
C ALA A 10 -54.32 -21.62 -25.75
N GLY A 11 -53.35 -20.86 -26.26
CA GLY A 11 -52.57 -20.95 -27.51
C GLY A 11 -53.05 -19.88 -28.51
N ILE A 12 -52.13 -19.29 -29.31
CA ILE A 12 -52.30 -18.34 -30.47
C ILE A 12 -52.24 -16.84 -30.07
N ILE A 13 -51.24 -16.00 -30.40
CA ILE A 13 -50.44 -15.63 -31.60
C ILE A 13 -51.12 -14.61 -32.56
N SER A 14 -50.35 -13.55 -32.87
CA SER A 14 -50.44 -12.56 -33.98
C SER A 14 -51.35 -11.34 -33.77
N SER A 15 -51.14 -10.14 -34.32
CA SER A 15 -49.98 -9.40 -34.87
C SER A 15 -50.51 -8.07 -35.47
N PHE A 16 -49.69 -7.01 -35.46
CA PHE A 16 -49.65 -5.84 -36.36
C PHE A 16 -50.75 -4.74 -36.42
N ALA A 17 -50.24 -3.50 -36.21
CA ALA A 17 -50.51 -2.21 -36.90
C ALA A 17 -51.91 -1.56 -36.77
N ALA A 18 -52.12 -0.25 -36.84
CA ALA A 18 -51.37 1.03 -36.72
C ALA A 18 -52.43 2.13 -36.99
N THR A 19 -52.37 3.28 -36.31
CA THR A 19 -52.82 4.64 -36.76
C THR A 19 -52.63 5.65 -35.62
N THR A 20 -51.70 6.62 -35.76
CA THR A 20 -51.90 8.09 -36.00
C THR A 20 -52.64 8.83 -34.88
N GLU A 21 -52.30 10.00 -34.36
CA GLU A 21 -51.33 11.09 -34.59
C GLU A 21 -51.51 12.03 -33.37
N GLU A 22 -50.46 12.64 -32.81
CA GLU A 22 -50.39 14.08 -32.54
C GLU A 22 -49.07 14.47 -31.87
N ASN A 23 -48.41 15.44 -32.50
CA ASN A 23 -47.16 16.08 -32.11
C ASN A 23 -47.33 16.97 -30.87
N VAL A 24 -46.45 16.81 -29.87
CA VAL A 24 -45.88 17.96 -29.14
C VAL A 24 -44.40 17.69 -28.89
N THR A 25 -43.57 18.31 -29.71
CA THR A 25 -42.12 18.42 -29.57
C THR A 25 -41.78 19.32 -28.37
N THR A 26 -41.12 18.77 -27.36
CA THR A 26 -40.31 19.56 -26.42
C THR A 26 -38.93 18.90 -26.27
N THR A 27 -38.02 19.31 -27.15
CA THR A 27 -36.58 19.12 -27.01
C THR A 27 -36.11 19.80 -25.72
N THR A 28 -35.69 19.01 -24.73
CA THR A 28 -34.84 19.47 -23.64
C THR A 28 -33.48 18.82 -23.81
N THR A 29 -32.58 19.56 -24.44
CA THR A 29 -31.14 19.31 -24.48
C THR A 29 -30.59 19.43 -23.06
N ALA A 30 -30.26 18.29 -22.43
CA ALA A 30 -29.45 18.27 -21.23
C ALA A 30 -28.01 18.62 -21.61
N ALA A 31 -27.61 19.86 -21.37
CA ALA A 31 -26.23 20.30 -21.48
C ALA A 31 -25.46 19.78 -20.25
N THR A 32 -24.81 18.63 -20.40
CA THR A 32 -23.72 18.21 -19.51
C THR A 32 -22.51 19.07 -19.80
N SER A 33 -22.28 20.10 -18.99
CA SER A 33 -21.01 20.81 -18.97
C SER A 33 -19.93 19.91 -18.36
N PRO A 34 -18.76 19.74 -18.99
CA PRO A 34 -17.66 18.97 -18.41
C PRO A 34 -17.11 19.74 -17.20
N VAL A 35 -17.24 19.14 -16.01
CA VAL A 35 -16.52 19.61 -14.82
C VAL A 35 -15.03 19.35 -15.08
N THR A 36 -14.30 20.42 -15.29
CA THR A 36 -12.86 20.41 -15.60
C THR A 36 -12.09 19.89 -14.39
N ILE A 37 -11.29 18.85 -14.57
CA ILE A 37 -10.23 18.47 -13.62
C ILE A 37 -9.42 19.73 -13.35
N THR A 38 -9.44 20.22 -12.11
CA THR A 38 -8.73 21.44 -11.74
C THR A 38 -7.24 21.13 -11.79
N THR A 39 -6.58 21.55 -12.87
CA THR A 39 -5.13 21.42 -13.05
C THR A 39 -4.43 22.40 -12.13
N THR A 40 -4.10 21.98 -10.90
CA THR A 40 -3.04 22.64 -10.15
C THR A 40 -1.70 22.20 -10.73
N SER A 41 -1.25 22.89 -11.77
CA SER A 41 0.11 22.75 -12.29
C SER A 41 1.08 23.47 -11.36
N SER A 42 1.70 22.76 -10.44
CA SER A 42 2.98 23.18 -9.86
C SER A 42 3.94 22.00 -9.86
N THR A 43 4.60 21.79 -11.00
CA THR A 43 5.81 21.00 -11.08
C THR A 43 6.89 21.74 -10.26
N PRO A 44 7.50 21.13 -9.23
CA PRO A 44 8.71 21.71 -8.66
C PRO A 44 9.84 21.40 -9.63
N THR A 45 10.26 22.40 -10.38
CA THR A 45 11.56 22.37 -11.04
C THR A 45 12.63 22.24 -9.95
N THR A 46 13.57 21.31 -10.15
CA THR A 46 14.81 21.22 -9.38
C THR A 46 15.67 22.45 -9.63
N SER A 47 15.37 23.53 -8.92
CA SER A 47 16.28 24.63 -8.63
C SER A 47 16.36 24.74 -7.11
N SER A 48 17.55 25.00 -6.59
CA SER A 48 17.74 25.34 -5.17
C SER A 48 16.72 26.41 -4.77
N PRO A 49 15.96 26.24 -3.67
CA PRO A 49 14.91 27.18 -3.33
C PRO A 49 15.52 28.56 -3.12
N SER A 50 15.03 29.54 -3.88
CA SER A 50 15.24 30.95 -3.55
C SER A 50 14.72 31.19 -2.13
N PRO A 51 15.42 31.96 -1.27
CA PRO A 51 14.97 32.20 0.09
C PRO A 51 13.54 32.77 0.09
N SER A 52 12.62 32.09 0.77
CA SER A 52 11.26 32.57 0.98
C SER A 52 11.31 33.82 1.84
N SER A 53 10.61 34.89 1.46
CA SER A 53 10.54 36.15 2.24
C SER A 53 9.66 36.06 3.50
N SER A 54 9.17 34.87 3.82
CA SER A 54 8.27 34.59 4.94
C SER A 54 8.31 33.11 5.32
N VAL A 55 7.99 32.81 6.58
CA VAL A 55 7.59 31.46 6.99
C VAL A 55 6.18 31.20 6.49
N LEU A 56 5.97 30.02 5.88
CA LEU A 56 4.67 29.58 5.38
C LEU A 56 4.28 28.23 6.01
N LEU A 57 3.11 28.21 6.63
CA LEU A 57 2.40 26.99 7.02
C LEU A 57 1.10 26.89 6.23
N TYR A 58 0.62 25.67 6.01
CA TYR A 58 -0.62 25.44 5.30
C TYR A 58 -1.38 24.22 5.83
N THR A 59 -2.67 24.18 5.55
CA THR A 59 -3.52 23.02 5.77
C THR A 59 -4.50 22.91 4.61
N THR A 60 -4.68 21.70 4.09
CA THR A 60 -5.73 21.37 3.12
C THR A 60 -6.68 20.38 3.77
N LEU A 61 -7.98 20.56 3.56
CA LEU A 61 -8.99 19.76 4.26
C LEU A 61 -10.12 19.38 3.31
N SER A 62 -10.53 18.12 3.42
CA SER A 62 -11.66 17.51 2.74
C SER A 62 -12.20 16.43 3.66
N TRP A 63 -13.11 16.82 4.55
CA TRP A 63 -13.71 15.95 5.56
C TRP A 63 -14.98 16.58 6.16
N GLY A 64 -15.92 15.77 6.64
CA GLY A 64 -17.10 16.21 7.38
C GLY A 64 -18.06 17.04 6.54
N GLY A 65 -18.07 16.80 5.22
CA GLY A 65 -18.85 17.58 4.25
C GLY A 65 -18.37 19.03 4.10
N MET A 66 -17.10 19.30 4.37
CA MET A 66 -16.43 20.60 4.15
C MET A 66 -15.13 20.38 3.38
N ARG A 67 -14.75 21.37 2.57
CA ARG A 67 -13.51 21.37 1.79
C ARG A 67 -12.86 22.75 1.81
N GLY A 68 -11.54 22.82 1.67
CA GLY A 68 -10.83 24.08 1.53
C GLY A 68 -9.37 24.03 1.94
N ASN A 69 -8.79 25.21 2.13
CA ASN A 69 -7.44 25.39 2.61
C ASN A 69 -7.31 26.58 3.55
N VAL A 70 -6.27 26.55 4.38
CA VAL A 70 -5.86 27.68 5.21
C VAL A 70 -4.35 27.82 5.11
N THR A 71 -3.88 29.04 4.88
CA THR A 71 -2.47 29.39 4.80
C THR A 71 -2.13 30.37 5.92
N PHE A 72 -1.03 30.14 6.61
CA PHE A 72 -0.49 31.04 7.62
C PHE A 72 0.86 31.55 7.12
N SER A 73 1.04 32.86 7.13
CA SER A 73 2.28 33.51 6.68
C SER A 73 2.81 34.47 7.73
N TRP A 74 4.13 34.49 7.88
CA TRP A 74 4.81 35.36 8.82
C TRP A 74 6.09 35.93 8.19
N GLY A 75 6.19 37.26 8.12
CA GLY A 75 7.28 37.99 7.47
C GLY A 75 8.55 38.16 8.33
N GLY A 76 8.62 37.50 9.48
CA GLY A 76 9.75 37.59 10.41
C GLY A 76 9.52 38.50 11.61
N PRO A 77 10.55 38.67 12.46
CA PRO A 77 10.44 39.42 13.71
C PRO A 77 9.84 40.81 13.52
N GLY A 78 8.86 41.17 14.36
CA GLY A 78 8.16 42.46 14.29
C GLY A 78 7.01 42.53 13.30
N THR A 79 6.65 41.43 12.63
CA THR A 79 5.47 41.32 11.77
C THR A 79 4.39 40.42 12.40
N ASN A 80 3.13 40.70 12.08
CA ASN A 80 2.00 39.86 12.49
C ASN A 80 1.89 38.61 11.59
N VAL A 81 1.24 37.57 12.11
CA VAL A 81 0.82 36.41 11.31
C VAL A 81 -0.40 36.80 10.49
N SER A 82 -0.34 36.58 9.18
CA SER A 82 -1.49 36.68 8.29
C SER A 82 -2.06 35.28 8.02
N ILE A 83 -3.38 35.14 8.14
CA ILE A 83 -4.11 33.89 7.93
C ILE A 83 -5.06 34.10 6.76
N GLU A 84 -4.90 33.33 5.70
CA GLU A 84 -5.79 33.31 4.54
C GLU A 84 -6.57 31.99 4.53
N LEU A 85 -7.90 32.06 4.50
CA LEU A 85 -8.79 30.90 4.56
C LEU A 85 -9.76 30.91 3.38
N SER A 86 -9.81 29.80 2.64
CA SER A 86 -10.81 29.54 1.61
C SER A 86 -11.51 28.22 1.89
N MET A 87 -12.83 28.27 2.09
CA MET A 87 -13.62 27.15 2.58
C MET A 87 -14.98 27.11 1.89
N ASP A 88 -15.48 25.89 1.64
CA ASP A 88 -16.81 25.66 1.09
C ASP A 88 -17.49 24.44 1.74
N ILE A 89 -18.82 24.40 1.65
CA ILE A 89 -19.66 23.28 2.06
C ILE A 89 -19.79 22.32 0.88
N ALA A 90 -19.26 21.11 1.06
CA ALA A 90 -19.24 20.11 0.01
C ALA A 90 -20.64 19.50 -0.22
N GLY A 91 -20.96 19.22 -1.49
CA GLY A 91 -22.13 18.44 -1.91
C GLY A 91 -23.47 19.18 -2.01
N THR A 92 -23.51 20.52 -1.96
CA THR A 92 -24.77 21.28 -2.12
C THR A 92 -24.85 21.97 -3.47
N SER A 93 -25.83 21.58 -4.31
CA SER A 93 -26.16 22.25 -5.59
C SER A 93 -26.96 23.55 -5.41
N LEU A 94 -27.51 23.76 -4.23
CA LEU A 94 -28.20 24.98 -3.79
C LEU A 94 -27.23 25.78 -2.91
N GLN A 95 -27.22 27.12 -3.01
CA GLN A 95 -26.49 27.99 -2.08
C GLN A 95 -26.88 27.63 -0.64
N PRO A 96 -26.01 26.95 0.13
CA PRO A 96 -26.36 26.60 1.49
C PRO A 96 -26.49 27.89 2.32
N GLU A 97 -27.49 27.95 3.18
CA GLU A 97 -27.66 29.07 4.10
C GLU A 97 -26.38 29.27 4.92
N PRO A 98 -25.86 30.50 5.05
CA PRO A 98 -24.66 30.78 5.83
C PRO A 98 -24.78 30.24 7.26
N GLU A 99 -23.83 29.40 7.66
CA GLU A 99 -23.72 28.85 9.00
C GLU A 99 -22.46 29.38 9.69
N GLU A 100 -22.55 29.64 11.00
CA GLU A 100 -21.41 29.99 11.84
C GLU A 100 -20.66 28.73 12.30
N PHE A 101 -19.35 28.76 12.15
CA PHE A 101 -18.43 27.70 12.55
C PHE A 101 -17.45 28.20 13.60
N ASP A 102 -17.25 27.38 14.63
CA ASP A 102 -16.16 27.53 15.56
C ASP A 102 -14.88 26.91 15.02
N TRP A 103 -13.74 27.55 15.24
CA TRP A 103 -12.45 27.08 14.75
C TRP A 103 -11.36 27.27 15.78
N ALA A 104 -10.46 26.30 15.85
CA ALA A 104 -9.41 26.26 16.86
C ALA A 104 -8.23 25.42 16.40
N VAL A 105 -7.03 25.79 16.85
CA VAL A 105 -5.85 24.92 16.79
C VAL A 105 -5.89 24.00 17.99
N HIS A 106 -5.87 22.70 17.73
CA HIS A 106 -5.89 21.64 18.73
C HIS A 106 -4.48 21.11 19.00
N GLU A 107 -4.28 20.46 20.14
CA GLU A 107 -2.95 20.07 20.58
C GLU A 107 -2.28 19.00 19.70
N TRP A 108 -3.04 17.98 19.28
CA TRP A 108 -2.49 16.77 18.66
C TRP A 108 -2.71 16.73 17.15
N PRO A 109 -1.79 16.12 16.39
CA PRO A 109 -1.97 15.94 14.95
C PRO A 109 -3.08 14.92 14.63
N VAL A 110 -3.79 15.16 13.53
CA VAL A 110 -4.67 14.22 12.85
C VAL A 110 -3.86 13.04 12.33
N ARG A 111 -4.32 11.82 12.62
CA ARG A 111 -3.86 10.60 11.96
C ARG A 111 -4.80 10.26 10.80
N TYR A 112 -4.26 10.07 9.61
CA TYR A 112 -5.06 9.79 8.40
C TYR A 112 -5.41 8.31 8.22
N ASP A 113 -4.88 7.44 9.09
CA ASP A 113 -5.15 6.00 9.13
C ASP A 113 -6.29 5.61 10.10
N THR A 114 -7.05 6.57 10.65
CA THR A 114 -8.19 6.36 11.55
C THR A 114 -9.48 7.02 11.05
N ASP A 115 -10.62 6.41 11.38
CA ASP A 115 -11.98 6.78 10.96
C ASP A 115 -12.57 7.97 11.74
N ARG A 116 -12.23 8.14 13.03
CA ARG A 116 -12.78 9.19 13.90
C ARG A 116 -11.84 10.36 14.12
N ARG A 117 -11.06 10.69 13.09
CA ARG A 117 -9.89 11.57 13.19
C ARG A 117 -10.17 12.99 13.67
N CYS A 118 -11.38 13.53 13.52
CA CYS A 118 -11.76 14.87 13.98
C CYS A 118 -12.45 14.90 15.36
N GLY A 119 -12.50 13.77 16.06
CA GLY A 119 -13.06 13.66 17.41
C GLY A 119 -12.22 14.39 18.45
N GLY A 120 -12.86 14.97 19.48
CA GLY A 120 -12.13 15.65 20.56
C GLY A 120 -11.20 14.72 21.36
N SER A 121 -11.45 13.41 21.38
CA SER A 121 -10.55 12.41 21.97
C SER A 121 -9.30 12.17 21.13
N GLU A 122 -9.33 12.49 19.83
CA GLU A 122 -8.21 12.29 18.90
C GLU A 122 -7.32 13.54 18.76
N LEU A 123 -7.89 14.73 18.96
CA LEU A 123 -7.17 15.99 18.73
C LEU A 123 -6.69 16.69 20.02
N GLY A 124 -7.14 16.24 21.19
CA GLY A 124 -6.79 16.84 22.47
C GLY A 124 -7.47 18.20 22.72
N SER A 125 -6.93 18.97 23.67
CA SER A 125 -7.48 20.29 24.03
C SER A 125 -7.37 21.30 22.89
N LYS A 126 -8.20 22.36 22.94
CA LYS A 126 -7.93 23.57 22.17
C LYS A 126 -6.70 24.26 22.76
N LYS A 127 -5.65 24.43 21.95
CA LYS A 127 -4.47 25.22 22.30
C LYS A 127 -4.71 26.71 22.01
N TYR A 128 -5.31 27.01 20.86
CA TYR A 128 -5.73 28.37 20.47
C TYR A 128 -7.19 28.35 20.02
N ASP A 129 -8.04 29.14 20.70
CA ASP A 129 -9.44 29.33 20.30
C ASP A 129 -9.53 30.50 19.32
N LEU A 130 -9.47 30.18 18.02
CA LEU A 130 -9.43 31.19 16.95
C LEU A 130 -10.77 31.90 16.80
N SER A 131 -11.89 31.26 17.13
CA SER A 131 -13.19 31.92 17.22
C SER A 131 -13.17 33.11 18.19
N SER A 132 -12.56 32.91 19.36
CA SER A 132 -12.50 33.94 20.39
C SER A 132 -11.50 35.04 20.04
N LEU A 133 -10.43 34.70 19.32
CA LEU A 133 -9.37 35.63 18.92
C LEU A 133 -9.74 36.48 17.69
N LEU A 134 -10.32 35.85 16.68
CA LEU A 134 -10.49 36.41 15.32
C LEU A 134 -11.96 36.50 14.90
N GLY A 135 -12.88 35.98 15.70
CA GLY A 135 -14.28 35.83 15.35
C GLY A 135 -14.59 34.45 14.74
N LYS A 136 -15.89 34.10 14.75
CA LYS A 136 -16.39 32.88 14.11
C LYS A 136 -16.32 32.98 12.59
N LEU A 137 -16.24 31.83 11.92
CA LEU A 137 -16.28 31.76 10.47
C LEU A 137 -17.73 31.65 10.00
N THR A 138 -18.11 32.42 8.99
CA THR A 138 -19.39 32.27 8.30
C THR A 138 -19.14 31.61 6.94
N ILE A 139 -19.70 30.42 6.72
CA ILE A 139 -19.49 29.61 5.51
C ILE A 139 -20.86 29.22 4.93
N PRO A 140 -21.10 29.32 3.61
CA PRO A 140 -20.14 29.70 2.56
C PRO A 140 -19.86 31.21 2.53
N HIS A 141 -18.75 31.60 1.91
CA HIS A 141 -18.35 32.99 1.69
C HIS A 141 -17.92 33.20 0.23
N SER A 142 -17.88 34.45 -0.24
CA SER A 142 -17.67 34.77 -1.67
C SER A 142 -16.20 34.97 -2.07
N GLY A 143 -15.25 34.82 -1.16
CA GLY A 143 -13.83 35.04 -1.40
C GLY A 143 -12.99 34.80 -0.15
N PRO A 144 -11.65 34.70 -0.27
CA PRO A 144 -10.79 34.32 0.85
C PRO A 144 -10.96 35.27 2.04
N LEU A 145 -11.10 34.68 3.23
CA LEU A 145 -11.11 35.43 4.48
C LEU A 145 -9.67 35.65 4.93
N ILE A 146 -9.33 36.90 5.25
CA ILE A 146 -7.98 37.28 5.69
C ILE A 146 -8.06 37.82 7.11
N PHE A 147 -7.21 37.30 7.98
CA PHE A 147 -7.06 37.73 9.37
C PHE A 147 -5.59 38.07 9.65
N GLU A 148 -5.36 38.99 10.59
CA GLU A 148 -4.03 39.29 11.09
C GLU A 148 -4.01 39.21 12.61
N THR A 149 -2.94 38.63 13.17
CA THR A 149 -2.78 38.52 14.63
C THR A 149 -1.32 38.43 15.04
N ASP A 150 -1.02 38.99 16.21
CA ASP A 150 0.24 38.87 16.93
C ASP A 150 0.20 37.77 18.01
N GLN A 151 -0.93 37.07 18.18
CA GLN A 151 -1.15 36.07 19.24
C GLN A 151 -0.91 34.62 18.79
N LEU A 152 -0.42 34.41 17.57
CA LEU A 152 -0.08 33.10 17.05
C LEU A 152 1.40 33.04 16.69
N ASP A 153 2.03 31.93 17.08
CA ASP A 153 3.41 31.63 16.74
C ASP A 153 3.45 30.58 15.61
N LEU A 154 4.14 30.87 14.51
CA LEU A 154 4.41 29.86 13.47
C LEU A 154 5.67 29.04 13.76
N VAL A 155 6.58 29.58 14.57
CA VAL A 155 7.85 28.98 14.97
C VAL A 155 8.06 29.18 16.47
N GLY A 156 8.90 28.38 17.12
CA GLY A 156 9.11 28.49 18.56
C GLY A 156 8.37 27.44 19.39
N LYS A 157 8.48 27.53 20.72
CA LYS A 157 7.93 26.53 21.65
C LYS A 157 6.40 26.46 21.64
N ASP A 158 5.74 27.56 21.31
CA ASP A 158 4.28 27.66 21.25
C ASP A 158 3.74 27.58 19.82
N SER A 159 4.60 27.23 18.85
CA SER A 159 4.25 27.09 17.44
C SER A 159 3.00 26.23 17.19
N ILE A 160 2.21 26.66 16.20
CA ILE A 160 1.07 25.90 15.66
C ILE A 160 1.48 24.79 14.68
N TRP A 161 2.74 24.75 14.23
CA TRP A 161 3.21 23.72 13.29
C TRP A 161 3.12 22.31 13.91
N GLY A 162 2.74 21.33 13.08
CA GLY A 162 2.60 19.93 13.48
C GLY A 162 1.36 19.63 14.34
N ARG A 163 0.55 20.65 14.64
CA ARG A 163 -0.76 20.54 15.31
C ARG A 163 -1.89 20.37 14.31
N SER A 164 -3.11 20.21 14.81
CA SER A 164 -4.31 20.13 13.97
C SER A 164 -5.14 21.42 14.02
N LEU A 165 -5.71 21.80 12.88
CA LEU A 165 -6.80 22.76 12.81
C LEU A 165 -8.12 21.97 12.85
N ARG A 166 -9.08 22.43 13.65
CA ARG A 166 -10.44 21.87 13.68
C ARG A 166 -11.46 22.97 13.49
N ILE A 167 -12.41 22.76 12.59
CA ILE A 167 -13.55 23.65 12.31
C ILE A 167 -14.83 22.87 12.60
N THR A 168 -15.71 23.41 13.42
CA THR A 168 -16.89 22.74 14.00
C THR A 168 -18.12 23.63 13.89
N GLY A 169 -19.13 23.19 13.14
CA GLY A 169 -20.46 23.79 13.10
C GLY A 169 -21.47 22.96 13.92
N LYS A 170 -22.77 23.15 13.68
CA LYS A 170 -23.85 22.41 14.37
C LYS A 170 -23.89 20.94 13.98
N ARG A 171 -23.63 20.63 12.71
CA ARG A 171 -23.71 19.26 12.15
C ARG A 171 -22.47 18.81 11.38
N LYS A 172 -21.56 19.73 11.06
CA LYS A 172 -20.35 19.46 10.27
C LYS A 172 -19.11 19.69 11.12
N THR A 173 -18.10 18.85 10.97
CA THR A 173 -16.82 19.00 11.63
C THR A 173 -15.72 18.52 10.70
N THR A 174 -14.74 19.38 10.45
CA THR A 174 -13.58 19.06 9.63
C THR A 174 -12.30 19.35 10.39
N CYS A 175 -11.22 18.66 10.02
CA CYS A 175 -9.91 18.83 10.62
C CYS A 175 -8.81 18.40 9.65
N ALA A 176 -7.62 18.97 9.83
CA ALA A 176 -6.40 18.58 9.13
C ALA A 176 -5.17 19.06 9.90
N ASN A 177 -4.00 18.56 9.51
CA ASN A 177 -2.72 18.97 10.09
C ASN A 177 -2.20 20.27 9.48
N ILE A 178 -1.52 21.07 10.31
CA ILE A 178 -0.81 22.27 9.90
C ILE A 178 0.61 21.86 9.51
N HIS A 179 0.88 21.92 8.21
CA HIS A 179 2.14 21.51 7.58
C HIS A 179 3.04 22.71 7.30
N GLY A 180 4.35 22.47 7.34
CA GLY A 180 5.38 23.43 6.94
C GLY A 180 5.72 23.30 5.46
N VAL A 181 5.88 24.44 4.78
CA VAL A 181 6.41 24.46 3.40
C VAL A 181 7.90 24.12 3.43
N GLY A 182 8.39 23.40 2.41
CA GLY A 182 9.81 23.02 2.29
C GLY A 182 10.13 21.61 2.75
N GLY A 183 9.11 20.81 3.07
CA GLY A 183 9.25 19.38 3.39
C GLY A 183 9.43 19.10 4.87
N GLU A 184 8.89 17.96 5.31
CA GLU A 184 8.89 17.53 6.71
C GLU A 184 9.51 16.13 6.80
N ARG A 185 10.23 15.85 7.88
CA ARG A 185 10.73 14.51 8.17
C ARG A 185 10.00 13.96 9.39
N THR A 186 9.60 12.70 9.30
CA THR A 186 8.89 12.00 10.39
C THR A 186 9.71 10.81 10.84
N TYR A 187 9.84 10.64 12.14
CA TYR A 187 10.51 9.54 12.79
C TYR A 187 9.54 8.85 13.74
N GLU A 188 9.69 7.55 13.93
CA GLU A 188 8.89 6.75 14.87
C GLU A 188 9.82 5.90 15.72
N ALA A 189 9.54 5.84 17.03
CA ALA A 189 9.97 4.77 17.89
C ALA A 189 8.73 3.97 18.31
N ARG A 190 8.60 2.75 17.79
CA ARG A 190 7.45 1.86 18.05
C ARG A 190 7.82 0.87 19.15
N PHE A 191 7.05 0.89 20.23
CA PHE A 191 7.16 -0.03 21.35
C PHE A 191 6.17 -1.19 21.16
N GLN A 192 6.50 -2.35 21.74
CA GLN A 192 5.69 -3.58 21.59
C GLN A 192 5.30 -4.14 22.97
N SER A 193 6.28 -4.35 23.84
CA SER A 193 6.05 -4.86 25.20
C SER A 193 7.31 -4.67 26.06
N PRO A 194 7.18 -4.30 27.34
CA PRO A 194 5.94 -4.08 28.11
C PRO A 194 5.28 -2.70 27.91
N VAL A 195 5.90 -1.81 27.13
CA VAL A 195 5.26 -0.59 26.63
C VAL A 195 4.77 -0.88 25.20
N GLY A 196 3.53 -0.51 24.90
CA GLY A 196 2.95 -0.51 23.56
C GLY A 196 2.77 0.91 23.04
N GLY A 197 2.51 1.01 21.74
CA GLY A 197 2.28 2.25 21.03
C GLY A 197 3.54 2.89 20.46
N SER A 198 3.46 4.17 20.12
CA SER A 198 4.53 4.85 19.38
C SER A 198 4.79 6.25 19.90
N ILE A 199 6.04 6.66 19.76
CA ILE A 199 6.47 8.06 19.89
C ILE A 199 6.93 8.53 18.51
N TRP A 200 6.29 9.57 17.99
CA TRP A 200 6.67 10.20 16.74
C TRP A 200 7.43 11.49 17.00
N ILE A 201 8.53 11.69 16.28
CA ILE A 201 9.24 12.96 16.23
C ILE A 201 9.12 13.48 14.81
N ARG A 202 8.63 14.70 14.63
CA ARG A 202 8.62 15.37 13.33
C ARG A 202 9.58 16.53 13.38
N THR A 203 10.29 16.79 12.28
CA THR A 203 11.19 17.95 12.14
C THR A 203 10.88 18.73 10.87
N TRP A 204 10.98 20.05 10.95
CA TRP A 204 10.81 20.97 9.83
C TRP A 204 11.82 22.11 9.92
N ASN A 205 12.38 22.48 8.77
CA ASN A 205 13.31 23.59 8.64
C ASN A 205 12.59 24.78 8.01
N TRP A 206 12.75 25.95 8.60
CA TRP A 206 12.15 27.19 8.12
C TRP A 206 13.21 28.27 7.90
N ASP A 207 12.97 29.17 6.95
CA ASP A 207 13.84 30.29 6.60
C ASP A 207 12.96 31.46 6.10
N VAL A 208 13.21 32.65 6.63
CA VAL A 208 12.49 33.90 6.32
C VAL A 208 13.26 34.74 5.29
N GLY A 209 14.48 34.35 4.90
CA GLY A 209 15.22 34.99 3.82
C GLY A 209 15.64 36.45 4.06
N VAL A 210 15.34 37.00 5.23
CA VAL A 210 15.69 38.36 5.65
C VAL A 210 16.93 38.30 6.54
N ASN A 211 17.90 39.19 6.31
CA ASN A 211 18.95 39.47 7.30
C ASN A 211 18.37 40.44 8.33
N SER A 212 18.13 39.96 9.55
CA SER A 212 17.60 40.79 10.65
C SER A 212 18.50 40.69 11.88
N ASP A 213 18.75 41.83 12.53
CA ASP A 213 19.38 41.89 13.85
C ASP A 213 18.36 41.63 14.99
N LEU A 214 17.10 41.35 14.66
CA LEU A 214 15.94 41.32 15.57
C LEU A 214 15.49 39.90 15.97
N GLY A 215 16.22 38.85 15.58
CA GLY A 215 15.94 37.47 15.97
C GLY A 215 16.43 36.44 14.95
N ASP A 216 16.20 35.17 15.24
CA ASP A 216 16.51 34.07 14.31
C ASP A 216 15.66 34.20 13.04
N THR A 217 16.31 34.17 11.88
CA THR A 217 15.63 34.26 10.57
C THR A 217 15.58 32.93 9.84
N LYS A 218 16.18 31.89 10.43
CA LYS A 218 16.08 30.50 10.01
C LYS A 218 16.25 29.58 11.22
N GLY A 219 15.67 28.39 11.16
CA GLY A 219 15.79 27.44 12.27
C GLY A 219 15.20 26.07 11.96
N THR A 220 15.36 25.18 12.94
CA THR A 220 14.75 23.84 12.94
C THR A 220 13.74 23.75 14.07
N GLN A 221 12.52 23.38 13.71
CA GLN A 221 11.42 23.09 14.63
C GLN A 221 11.24 21.57 14.71
N ALA A 222 10.95 21.06 15.91
CA ALA A 222 10.52 19.68 16.08
C ALA A 222 9.28 19.57 16.95
N THR A 223 8.49 18.53 16.70
CA THR A 223 7.35 18.14 17.52
C THR A 223 7.50 16.69 17.92
N ILE A 224 7.13 16.38 19.16
CA ILE A 224 7.14 15.03 19.71
C ILE A 224 5.71 14.69 20.12
N TYR A 225 5.12 13.71 19.46
CA TYR A 225 3.79 13.19 19.78
C TYR A 225 3.92 11.78 20.36
N THR A 226 3.42 11.56 21.57
CA THR A 226 3.50 10.27 22.26
C THR A 226 2.11 9.66 22.36
N ASP A 227 1.95 8.41 21.95
CA ASP A 227 0.74 7.59 22.17
C ASP A 227 1.18 6.21 22.65
N VAL A 228 1.57 6.13 23.92
CA VAL A 228 2.13 4.91 24.54
C VAL A 228 1.30 4.46 25.74
N PHE A 229 1.27 3.16 25.98
CA PHE A 229 0.50 2.55 27.07
C PHE A 229 1.14 1.24 27.54
N ASN A 230 0.74 0.74 28.71
CA ASN A 230 1.23 -0.50 29.26
C ASN A 230 0.50 -1.70 28.61
N THR A 231 1.25 -2.66 28.06
CA THR A 231 0.73 -3.91 27.46
C THR A 231 0.77 -5.10 28.41
N GLY A 232 1.49 -4.98 29.53
CA GLY A 232 1.53 -5.95 30.61
C GLY A 232 0.36 -5.84 31.59
N GLU A 233 0.43 -6.63 32.65
CA GLU A 233 -0.45 -6.49 33.82
C GLU A 233 -0.07 -5.22 34.60
N ASP A 234 -0.86 -4.81 35.60
CA ASP A 234 -0.78 -3.50 36.27
C ASP A 234 0.57 -3.21 37.01
N ASP A 235 1.67 -3.93 36.73
CA ASP A 235 3.03 -3.71 37.22
C ASP A 235 4.10 -3.80 36.10
N PRO A 236 4.93 -2.74 35.85
CA PRO A 236 4.91 -1.47 36.55
C PRO A 236 3.66 -0.66 36.25
N THR A 237 3.11 -0.10 37.32
CA THR A 237 1.88 0.69 37.33
C THR A 237 1.89 1.76 36.26
N SER A 238 0.82 1.82 35.47
CA SER A 238 0.55 2.95 34.57
C SER A 238 0.76 4.27 35.30
N GLY A 239 1.66 5.11 34.79
CA GLY A 239 2.28 6.13 35.61
C GLY A 239 3.02 7.17 34.79
N ASP A 240 3.73 8.04 35.51
CA ASP A 240 4.63 9.03 34.92
C ASP A 240 6.06 8.49 35.02
N HIS A 241 6.72 8.38 33.88
CA HIS A 241 8.03 7.77 33.73
C HIS A 241 9.05 8.79 33.28
N ASP A 242 10.27 8.64 33.78
CA ASP A 242 11.38 9.31 33.13
C ASP A 242 11.64 8.62 31.79
N TRP A 243 12.10 9.38 30.82
CA TRP A 243 12.35 8.96 29.45
C TRP A 243 13.47 9.82 28.86
N ALA A 244 14.25 9.18 27.99
CA ALA A 244 15.41 9.79 27.37
C ALA A 244 15.71 9.16 26.00
N MET A 245 16.44 9.91 25.19
CA MET A 245 16.98 9.45 23.92
C MET A 245 18.45 9.07 24.10
N PHE A 246 18.77 7.85 23.71
CA PHE A 246 20.10 7.26 23.78
C PHE A 246 20.68 7.09 22.38
N ILE A 247 22.01 7.07 22.30
CA ILE A 247 22.76 6.75 21.08
C ILE A 247 23.69 5.56 21.34
N THR A 248 23.74 4.64 20.39
CA THR A 248 24.65 3.48 20.46
C THR A 248 26.10 3.87 20.13
N ASP A 249 27.04 3.02 20.53
CA ASP A 249 28.41 3.10 20.04
C ASP A 249 28.49 2.62 18.57
N ILE A 250 29.53 3.04 17.84
CA ILE A 250 29.79 2.68 16.44
C ILE A 250 29.99 1.17 16.28
N LEU A 251 30.51 0.52 17.32
CA LEU A 251 30.80 -0.92 17.33
C LEU A 251 29.60 -1.78 17.73
N ASP A 252 28.46 -1.17 18.10
CA ASP A 252 27.25 -1.92 18.40
C ASP A 252 26.48 -2.21 17.10
N ASP A 253 26.74 -3.39 16.54
CA ASP A 253 26.20 -3.85 15.26
C ASP A 253 24.88 -4.64 15.39
N LYS A 254 24.41 -4.90 16.62
CA LYS A 254 23.20 -5.68 16.84
C LYS A 254 21.96 -4.83 16.62
N GLU A 255 21.20 -5.15 15.58
CA GLU A 255 20.02 -4.37 15.19
C GLU A 255 18.90 -4.34 16.25
N GLU A 256 18.68 -5.45 16.97
CA GLU A 256 17.66 -5.56 18.02
C GLU A 256 18.12 -6.48 19.15
N ARG A 257 17.86 -6.06 20.39
CA ARG A 257 18.14 -6.85 21.61
C ARG A 257 16.87 -6.90 22.46
N PRO A 258 16.60 -8.02 23.17
CA PRO A 258 15.40 -8.18 23.99
C PRO A 258 15.41 -7.32 25.28
N SER A 259 16.50 -6.60 25.56
CA SER A 259 16.64 -5.76 26.75
C SER A 259 17.34 -4.46 26.40
N CYS A 260 17.05 -3.40 27.15
CA CYS A 260 17.61 -2.07 26.93
C CYS A 260 18.98 -1.83 27.58
N ASN A 261 19.52 -2.81 28.32
CA ASN A 261 20.75 -2.68 29.12
C ASN A 261 22.03 -2.33 28.34
N PHE A 262 22.00 -2.39 27.01
CA PHE A 262 23.12 -1.97 26.16
C PHE A 262 23.20 -0.45 25.98
N LEU A 263 22.11 0.27 26.28
CA LEU A 263 22.04 1.73 26.19
C LEU A 263 22.72 2.35 27.41
N SER A 264 23.76 3.14 27.17
CA SER A 264 24.55 3.79 28.23
C SER A 264 24.82 5.28 27.98
N ARG A 265 24.72 5.75 26.73
CA ARG A 265 25.04 7.12 26.35
C ARG A 265 23.79 7.90 25.92
N ILE A 266 23.48 8.96 26.65
CA ILE A 266 22.42 9.90 26.29
C ILE A 266 22.86 10.67 25.02
N TYR A 267 21.93 10.86 24.09
CA TYR A 267 22.20 11.57 22.86
C TYR A 267 22.35 13.07 23.11
N ASP A 268 23.44 13.66 22.61
CA ASP A 268 23.58 15.10 22.46
C ASP A 268 24.46 15.42 21.25
N PRO A 269 23.98 16.20 20.26
CA PRO A 269 24.73 16.51 19.06
C PRO A 269 25.96 17.42 19.32
N ARG A 270 26.01 18.12 20.45
CA ARG A 270 27.09 19.01 20.86
C ARG A 270 28.09 18.31 21.81
N GLY A 271 27.88 17.03 22.11
CA GLY A 271 28.75 16.24 22.98
C GLY A 271 28.55 16.48 24.47
N LYS A 272 27.45 17.11 24.89
CA LYS A 272 27.16 17.36 26.32
C LYS A 272 26.77 16.07 27.04
N GLU A 273 27.42 15.77 28.16
CA GLU A 273 27.19 14.52 28.91
C GLU A 273 26.30 14.68 30.15
N LYS A 274 26.28 15.87 30.76
CA LYS A 274 25.55 16.16 32.01
C LYS A 274 24.83 17.51 31.92
N CYS A 275 23.83 17.70 32.78
CA CYS A 275 23.23 19.00 32.98
C CYS A 275 24.17 19.93 33.75
N ASP A 276 24.22 21.20 33.33
CA ASP A 276 24.90 22.29 34.01
C ASP A 276 24.08 23.59 33.82
N ASP A 277 24.67 24.74 34.17
CA ASP A 277 24.03 26.06 34.09
C ASP A 277 23.63 26.46 32.65
N GLU A 278 24.27 25.87 31.62
CA GLU A 278 23.96 26.10 30.20
C GLU A 278 22.91 25.11 29.66
N GLY A 279 22.37 24.23 30.50
CA GLY A 279 21.28 23.31 30.19
C GLY A 279 21.67 21.83 30.19
N CYS A 280 20.80 20.97 29.67
CA CYS A 280 20.97 19.51 29.67
C CYS A 280 21.32 18.94 28.29
N PRO A 281 21.85 17.70 28.23
CA PRO A 281 21.96 16.94 26.98
C PRO A 281 20.61 16.88 26.25
N LEU A 282 20.59 17.03 24.93
CA LEU A 282 19.36 17.05 24.12
C LEU A 282 18.46 15.82 24.34
N GLY A 283 19.08 14.66 24.59
CA GLY A 283 18.39 13.41 24.85
C GLY A 283 17.80 13.28 26.26
N GLN A 284 18.03 14.20 27.19
CA GLN A 284 17.35 14.21 28.50
C GLN A 284 15.93 14.78 28.40
N LEU A 285 15.06 14.04 27.73
CA LEU A 285 13.70 14.48 27.37
C LEU A 285 12.82 14.76 28.59
N THR A 286 13.01 14.05 29.70
CA THR A 286 12.27 14.33 30.95
C THR A 286 12.55 15.73 31.47
N HIS A 287 13.79 16.18 31.41
CA HIS A 287 14.16 17.50 31.92
C HIS A 287 13.60 18.62 31.03
N THR A 288 13.56 18.41 29.72
CA THR A 288 13.11 19.43 28.76
C THR A 288 11.60 19.45 28.55
N HIS A 289 10.93 18.29 28.68
CA HIS A 289 9.52 18.12 28.30
C HIS A 289 8.64 17.56 29.44
N GLY A 290 9.22 17.24 30.60
CA GLY A 290 8.51 16.58 31.70
C GLY A 290 8.42 15.07 31.52
N LYS A 291 7.85 14.39 32.52
CA LYS A 291 7.69 12.92 32.51
C LYS A 291 6.73 12.45 31.41
N LEU A 292 7.00 11.25 30.89
CA LEU A 292 6.17 10.54 29.92
C LEU A 292 5.04 9.81 30.64
N ARG A 293 3.79 10.02 30.22
CA ARG A 293 2.63 9.31 30.78
C ARG A 293 2.42 7.98 30.04
N VAL A 294 2.55 6.86 30.73
CA VAL A 294 2.22 5.53 30.20
C VAL A 294 0.88 5.07 30.82
N GLY A 295 -0.18 5.08 30.02
CA GLY A 295 -1.54 4.71 30.49
C GLY A 295 -1.75 3.20 30.61
N SER A 296 -2.82 2.75 31.27
CA SER A 296 -3.21 1.33 31.32
C SER A 296 -3.85 0.84 30.03
N SER A 297 -4.33 1.79 29.22
CA SER A 297 -4.87 1.60 27.87
C SER A 297 -4.65 2.87 27.08
N ARG A 298 -4.78 2.78 25.76
CA ARG A 298 -4.75 3.93 24.86
C ARG A 298 -5.90 4.88 25.22
N SER A 299 -5.57 6.09 25.65
CA SER A 299 -6.57 7.08 26.05
C SER A 299 -6.06 8.50 25.83
N ARG A 300 -6.98 9.47 25.90
CA ARG A 300 -6.63 10.90 25.89
C ARG A 300 -5.64 11.32 27.00
N PHE A 301 -5.48 10.50 28.04
CA PHE A 301 -4.58 10.85 29.15
C PHE A 301 -3.16 10.33 28.93
N SER A 302 -2.99 9.26 28.14
CA SER A 302 -1.67 8.71 27.79
C SER A 302 -1.00 9.45 26.62
N ARG A 303 -1.76 10.28 25.90
CA ARG A 303 -1.26 11.06 24.78
C ARG A 303 -0.70 12.41 25.21
N LYS A 304 0.44 12.79 24.65
CA LYS A 304 1.08 14.10 24.87
C LYS A 304 1.69 14.63 23.59
N PHE A 305 1.80 15.96 23.53
CA PHE A 305 2.45 16.67 22.44
C PHE A 305 3.41 17.69 23.01
N TYR A 306 4.62 17.71 22.46
CA TYR A 306 5.69 18.61 22.85
C TYR A 306 6.24 19.31 21.61
N ALA A 307 6.60 20.58 21.75
CA ALA A 307 7.30 21.33 20.72
C ALA A 307 8.70 21.69 21.21
N ALA A 308 9.68 21.59 20.33
CA ALA A 308 11.08 21.86 20.60
C ALA A 308 11.68 22.71 19.47
N THR A 309 12.55 23.64 19.85
CA THR A 309 13.37 24.43 18.91
C THR A 309 14.79 23.89 18.91
N ASN A 310 15.49 24.00 17.78
CA ASN A 310 16.89 23.57 17.63
C ASN A 310 17.10 22.08 17.96
N PHE A 311 16.09 21.25 17.71
CA PHE A 311 16.12 19.81 17.95
C PHE A 311 16.74 19.10 16.74
N LEU A 312 18.04 18.83 16.84
CA LEU A 312 18.82 18.27 15.74
C LEU A 312 18.93 16.74 15.87
N LEU A 313 18.38 16.04 14.88
CA LEU A 313 18.57 14.61 14.71
C LEU A 313 19.67 14.34 13.66
N PRO A 314 20.53 13.33 13.88
CA PRO A 314 21.53 12.95 12.90
C PRO A 314 20.86 12.14 11.78
N GLU A 315 21.58 11.90 10.70
CA GLU A 315 21.15 10.92 9.70
C GLU A 315 21.19 9.50 10.29
N LEU A 316 20.05 8.81 10.31
CA LEU A 316 19.91 7.50 10.97
C LEU A 316 20.39 6.31 10.11
N SER A 317 20.89 6.59 8.91
CA SER A 317 21.49 5.62 7.99
C SER A 317 22.87 5.13 8.46
N GLY A 318 23.56 5.91 9.32
CA GLY A 318 24.89 5.59 9.83
C GLY A 318 24.95 4.40 10.82
N PRO A 319 26.16 4.04 11.29
CA PRO A 319 26.36 2.88 12.18
C PRO A 319 25.77 3.11 13.57
N ARG A 320 25.72 4.36 14.05
CA ARG A 320 25.08 4.70 15.33
C ARG A 320 23.57 4.75 15.16
N LYS A 321 22.86 4.18 16.13
CA LYS A 321 21.39 4.16 16.17
C LYS A 321 20.91 4.95 17.37
N LEU A 322 19.75 5.60 17.20
CA LEU A 322 19.06 6.27 18.28
C LEU A 322 17.96 5.38 18.84
N TYR A 323 17.79 5.39 20.16
CA TYR A 323 16.73 4.70 20.86
C TYR A 323 16.02 5.67 21.80
N LEU A 324 14.70 5.60 21.84
CA LEU A 324 13.93 6.19 22.94
C LEU A 324 13.76 5.12 24.01
N ALA A 325 14.08 5.46 25.25
CA ALA A 325 13.92 4.57 26.38
C ALA A 325 13.01 5.19 27.45
N VAL A 326 12.23 4.33 28.09
CA VAL A 326 11.35 4.63 29.20
C VAL A 326 11.95 3.98 30.45
N MET A 327 12.12 4.75 31.51
CA MET A 327 12.68 4.29 32.78
C MET A 327 11.58 3.75 33.71
N GLY A 328 11.96 2.87 34.63
CA GLY A 328 11.07 2.35 35.66
C GLY A 328 10.54 3.46 36.57
N SER A 329 9.25 3.41 36.93
CA SER A 329 8.64 4.41 37.83
C SER A 329 9.15 4.31 39.27
N LEU A 330 9.48 3.11 39.75
CA LEU A 330 10.04 2.83 41.07
C LEU A 330 11.57 2.84 41.10
N HIS A 331 12.20 2.47 39.99
CA HIS A 331 13.66 2.38 39.84
C HIS A 331 14.09 3.12 38.57
N PRO A 332 14.34 4.44 38.64
CA PRO A 332 14.70 5.25 37.46
C PRO A 332 16.02 4.85 36.80
N ASP A 333 16.90 4.16 37.52
CA ASP A 333 18.16 3.62 36.98
C ASP A 333 17.95 2.42 36.04
N HIS A 334 16.76 1.83 36.05
CA HIS A 334 16.41 0.69 35.20
C HIS A 334 15.62 1.16 33.97
N LEU A 335 16.12 0.82 32.78
CA LEU A 335 15.39 1.02 31.53
C LEU A 335 14.27 -0.03 31.44
N TRP A 336 13.03 0.43 31.61
CA TRP A 336 11.84 -0.43 31.57
C TRP A 336 11.58 -0.96 30.16
N ASP A 337 11.64 -0.09 29.16
CA ASP A 337 11.50 -0.46 27.75
C ASP A 337 12.21 0.55 26.83
N CYS A 338 12.50 0.16 25.60
CA CYS A 338 13.14 1.01 24.61
C CYS A 338 12.78 0.59 23.19
N ALA A 339 12.70 1.59 22.31
CA ALA A 339 12.41 1.40 20.90
C ALA A 339 13.41 2.18 20.04
N LYS A 340 13.87 1.54 18.96
CA LYS A 340 14.74 2.15 17.96
C LYS A 340 13.98 3.28 17.26
N LEU A 341 14.58 4.46 17.19
CA LEU A 341 14.07 5.56 16.40
C LEU A 341 14.43 5.31 14.93
N ARG A 342 13.43 5.25 14.07
CA ARG A 342 13.58 5.09 12.61
C ARG A 342 12.95 6.24 11.87
N GLU A 343 13.52 6.60 10.73
CA GLU A 343 12.88 7.54 9.81
C GLU A 343 11.76 6.84 9.04
N ILE A 344 10.57 7.43 9.04
CA ILE A 344 9.45 7.00 8.21
C ILE A 344 9.67 7.59 6.83
N LYS A 345 10.07 6.74 5.89
CA LYS A 345 10.18 7.11 4.48
C LYS A 345 8.77 7.26 3.87
N PRO A 346 8.59 8.17 2.90
CA PRO A 346 7.36 8.23 2.12
C PRO A 346 7.02 6.87 1.53
N LYS A 347 5.77 6.42 1.72
CA LYS A 347 5.28 5.22 1.06
C LYS A 347 4.85 5.58 -0.35
N MET A 348 5.38 4.86 -1.33
CA MET A 348 5.07 5.02 -2.74
C MET A 348 4.57 3.71 -3.33
N ALA A 349 3.47 3.79 -4.08
CA ALA A 349 2.92 2.67 -4.83
C ALA A 349 2.43 3.13 -6.20
N ARG A 350 2.30 2.20 -7.14
CA ARG A 350 1.76 2.51 -8.49
C ARG A 350 0.94 1.38 -9.05
N ALA A 351 -0.01 1.73 -9.91
CA ALA A 351 -0.78 0.81 -10.74
C ALA A 351 -0.48 1.11 -12.22
N VAL A 352 0.08 0.14 -12.93
CA VAL A 352 0.51 0.29 -14.33
C VAL A 352 -0.51 -0.36 -15.26
N PHE A 353 -1.05 0.42 -16.19
CA PHE A 353 -2.04 0.00 -17.18
C PHE A 353 -1.35 -0.24 -18.52
N SER A 354 -1.67 -1.37 -19.15
CA SER A 354 -1.35 -1.67 -20.55
C SER A 354 -2.26 -2.81 -20.98
N SER A 355 -3.53 -2.48 -21.20
CA SER A 355 -4.56 -3.40 -21.67
C SER A 355 -5.69 -2.69 -22.40
N LEU A 356 -6.29 -3.36 -23.38
CA LEU A 356 -7.49 -2.92 -24.13
C LEU A 356 -7.40 -1.48 -24.66
N GLY A 357 -6.21 -1.08 -25.12
CA GLY A 357 -5.94 0.26 -25.65
C GLY A 357 -5.58 1.33 -24.60
N VAL A 358 -5.79 1.05 -23.30
CA VAL A 358 -5.43 1.96 -22.21
C VAL A 358 -4.00 1.69 -21.75
N SER A 359 -3.20 2.74 -21.68
CA SER A 359 -1.82 2.68 -21.19
C SER A 359 -1.51 3.80 -20.22
N GLY A 360 -0.50 3.60 -19.37
CA GLY A 360 -0.02 4.61 -18.43
C GLY A 360 0.07 4.08 -17.00
N GLU A 361 0.06 4.99 -16.02
CA GLU A 361 0.10 4.62 -14.61
C GLU A 361 -0.63 5.61 -13.71
N ILE A 362 -1.03 5.11 -12.54
CA ILE A 362 -1.50 5.92 -11.41
C ILE A 362 -0.52 5.71 -10.26
N LYS A 363 0.10 6.80 -9.79
CA LYS A 363 1.05 6.81 -8.66
C LYS A 363 0.37 7.33 -7.40
N LEU A 364 0.70 6.71 -6.27
CA LEU A 364 0.23 7.09 -4.94
C LEU A 364 1.46 7.34 -4.06
N GLU A 365 1.48 8.47 -3.38
CA GLU A 365 2.54 8.84 -2.43
C GLU A 365 1.94 9.36 -1.13
N GLN A 366 2.34 8.79 0.01
CA GLN A 366 1.96 9.29 1.33
C GLN A 366 3.23 9.49 2.18
N PRO A 367 3.57 10.73 2.55
CA PRO A 367 4.80 11.01 3.31
C PRO A 367 4.84 10.34 4.70
N SER A 368 3.71 10.29 5.40
CA SER A 368 3.56 9.64 6.71
C SER A 368 2.08 9.47 7.07
N VAL A 369 1.80 8.83 8.21
CA VAL A 369 0.44 8.75 8.79
C VAL A 369 -0.20 10.12 9.10
N PHE A 370 0.60 11.19 9.13
CA PHE A 370 0.15 12.56 9.42
C PHE A 370 -0.08 13.41 8.17
N ALA A 371 0.07 12.85 6.97
CA ALA A 371 -0.15 13.55 5.71
C ALA A 371 -1.23 12.83 4.87
N PRO A 372 -2.00 13.57 4.06
CA PRO A 372 -2.86 12.94 3.04
C PRO A 372 -2.02 12.26 1.95
N THR A 373 -2.69 11.53 1.07
CA THR A 373 -2.04 10.81 -0.03
C THR A 373 -2.14 11.62 -1.32
N ASP A 374 -1.02 11.85 -2.00
CA ASP A 374 -1.03 12.42 -3.34
C ASP A 374 -1.22 11.32 -4.39
N LEU A 375 -2.07 11.61 -5.38
CA LEU A 375 -2.47 10.72 -6.45
C LEU A 375 -2.14 11.38 -7.79
N THR A 376 -1.20 10.80 -8.54
CA THR A 376 -0.80 11.30 -9.87
C THR A 376 -1.28 10.34 -10.96
N LEU A 377 -2.08 10.83 -11.89
CA LEU A 377 -2.59 10.11 -13.05
C LEU A 377 -1.74 10.50 -14.27
N ASP A 378 -1.31 9.50 -15.04
CA ASP A 378 -0.83 9.63 -16.42
C ASP A 378 -1.44 8.46 -17.20
N LEU A 379 -2.63 8.68 -17.77
CA LEU A 379 -3.42 7.69 -18.50
C LEU A 379 -3.62 8.15 -19.93
N ARG A 380 -3.56 7.19 -20.86
CA ARG A 380 -3.74 7.43 -22.29
C ARG A 380 -4.64 6.39 -22.93
N GLY A 381 -5.27 6.76 -24.03
CA GLY A 381 -6.11 5.83 -24.78
C GLY A 381 -7.45 5.53 -24.10
N LEU A 382 -7.97 6.49 -23.34
CA LEU A 382 -9.31 6.41 -22.72
C LEU A 382 -10.44 6.51 -23.76
N ALA A 383 -10.13 7.03 -24.95
CA ALA A 383 -11.00 7.07 -26.13
C ALA A 383 -12.39 7.66 -25.86
N GLN A 384 -12.50 8.58 -24.88
CA GLN A 384 -13.74 9.19 -24.41
C GLN A 384 -14.80 8.19 -23.89
N ASP A 385 -14.44 6.90 -23.79
CA ASP A 385 -15.30 5.82 -23.32
C ASP A 385 -15.11 5.54 -21.81
N ALA A 386 -14.11 6.15 -21.17
CA ALA A 386 -13.90 6.00 -19.73
C ALA A 386 -15.03 6.65 -18.90
N GLY A 387 -15.34 6.03 -17.76
CA GLY A 387 -16.34 6.46 -16.78
C GLY A 387 -15.70 6.74 -15.42
N GLY A 388 -16.19 6.03 -14.40
CA GLY A 388 -15.64 6.05 -13.05
C GLY A 388 -14.39 5.18 -12.90
N PHE A 389 -13.61 5.42 -11.85
CA PHE A 389 -12.44 4.61 -11.51
C PHE A 389 -12.32 4.47 -10.00
N HIS A 390 -12.04 3.25 -9.54
CA HIS A 390 -12.15 2.88 -8.14
C HIS A 390 -11.05 1.92 -7.71
N VAL A 391 -10.64 1.99 -6.44
CA VAL A 391 -9.91 0.93 -5.77
C VAL A 391 -10.90 -0.18 -5.39
N HIS A 392 -10.61 -1.39 -5.85
CA HIS A 392 -11.39 -2.59 -5.56
C HIS A 392 -10.79 -3.40 -4.41
N ILE A 393 -11.56 -4.33 -3.84
CA ILE A 393 -11.14 -5.10 -2.66
C ILE A 393 -9.98 -6.05 -2.97
N LEU A 394 -10.02 -6.76 -4.10
CA LEU A 394 -9.02 -7.78 -4.43
C LEU A 394 -8.05 -7.31 -5.52
N PRO A 395 -6.80 -7.83 -5.55
CA PRO A 395 -5.93 -7.66 -6.71
C PRO A 395 -6.54 -8.36 -7.94
N SER A 396 -6.17 -7.86 -9.11
CA SER A 396 -6.35 -8.55 -10.38
C SER A 396 -5.31 -9.64 -10.55
N TYR A 397 -5.69 -10.75 -11.18
CA TYR A 397 -4.78 -11.84 -11.55
C TYR A 397 -4.38 -11.73 -13.03
N PRO A 398 -3.25 -12.33 -13.46
CA PRO A 398 -2.88 -12.33 -14.87
C PRO A 398 -3.79 -13.27 -15.69
N PRO A 399 -4.22 -12.90 -16.91
CA PRO A 399 -5.04 -13.77 -17.76
C PRO A 399 -4.44 -15.17 -17.90
N ARG A 400 -5.26 -16.21 -17.70
CA ARG A 400 -4.82 -17.61 -17.72
C ARG A 400 -5.18 -18.35 -19.00
N HIS A 401 -6.20 -17.87 -19.71
CA HIS A 401 -6.75 -18.47 -20.93
C HIS A 401 -7.27 -17.38 -21.87
N ASP A 402 -7.60 -17.75 -23.11
CA ASP A 402 -8.33 -16.87 -24.03
C ASP A 402 -9.67 -16.41 -23.42
N HIS A 403 -10.07 -15.17 -23.72
CA HIS A 403 -11.26 -14.46 -23.23
C HIS A 403 -11.39 -14.32 -21.69
N ASP A 404 -10.32 -14.58 -20.96
CA ASP A 404 -10.29 -14.36 -19.51
C ASP A 404 -10.41 -12.85 -19.20
N PHE A 405 -11.21 -12.48 -18.20
CA PHE A 405 -11.45 -11.08 -17.84
C PHE A 405 -11.11 -10.83 -16.36
N PRO A 406 -9.82 -10.63 -16.03
CA PRO A 406 -9.37 -10.52 -14.65
C PRO A 406 -10.04 -9.41 -13.83
N CYS A 407 -10.36 -8.28 -14.48
CA CYS A 407 -11.01 -7.15 -13.81
C CYS A 407 -12.41 -7.50 -13.27
N GLY A 408 -13.05 -8.55 -13.80
CA GLY A 408 -14.32 -9.07 -13.28
C GLY A 408 -14.19 -9.73 -11.90
N ALA A 409 -12.99 -10.16 -11.51
CA ALA A 409 -12.75 -10.91 -10.28
C ALA A 409 -12.20 -10.08 -9.11
N THR A 410 -12.04 -8.76 -9.28
CA THR A 410 -11.49 -7.86 -8.25
C THR A 410 -12.45 -7.59 -7.08
N SER A 411 -13.61 -8.26 -7.03
CA SER A 411 -14.69 -8.02 -6.07
C SER A 411 -15.26 -6.59 -6.17
N GLY A 412 -15.98 -6.09 -5.17
CA GLY A 412 -16.57 -4.74 -5.14
C GLY A 412 -15.57 -3.62 -4.85
N HIS A 413 -16.08 -2.39 -4.76
CA HIS A 413 -15.29 -1.22 -4.34
C HIS A 413 -14.80 -1.38 -2.90
N TYR A 414 -13.64 -0.82 -2.59
CA TYR A 414 -13.12 -0.87 -1.23
C TYR A 414 -13.81 0.15 -0.33
N ASN A 415 -14.71 -0.34 0.54
CA ASN A 415 -15.54 0.49 1.41
C ASN A 415 -15.48 -0.01 2.88
N PRO A 416 -14.35 0.15 3.58
CA PRO A 416 -14.18 -0.36 4.94
C PRO A 416 -14.95 0.44 6.02
N TYR A 417 -15.56 1.56 5.65
CA TYR A 417 -16.36 2.42 6.54
C TYR A 417 -17.87 2.31 6.28
N ASP A 418 -18.27 1.36 5.43
CA ASP A 418 -19.68 1.11 5.08
C ASP A 418 -20.44 2.37 4.66
N VAL A 419 -19.78 3.24 3.87
CA VAL A 419 -20.39 4.47 3.34
C VAL A 419 -21.59 4.10 2.47
N ASP A 420 -22.75 4.72 2.74
CA ASP A 420 -23.96 4.56 1.94
C ASP A 420 -23.85 5.39 0.66
N VAL A 421 -23.55 4.69 -0.44
CA VAL A 421 -23.37 5.27 -1.79
C VAL A 421 -24.61 6.02 -2.26
N SER A 422 -25.81 5.68 -1.79
CA SER A 422 -27.04 6.39 -2.18
C SER A 422 -27.12 7.82 -1.61
N SER A 423 -26.30 8.12 -0.60
CA SER A 423 -26.18 9.43 0.04
C SER A 423 -24.97 10.24 -0.43
N SER A 424 -24.10 9.63 -1.24
CA SER A 424 -22.89 10.28 -1.76
C SER A 424 -23.26 11.41 -2.73
N PRO A 425 -22.62 12.60 -2.63
CA PRO A 425 -22.85 13.69 -3.57
C PRO A 425 -22.37 13.35 -4.99
N GLU A 426 -22.75 14.17 -5.98
CA GLU A 426 -22.25 14.03 -7.36
C GLU A 426 -20.71 14.01 -7.42
N PRO A 427 -20.10 13.22 -8.34
CA PRO A 427 -18.65 13.11 -8.46
C PRO A 427 -17.94 14.46 -8.49
N GLY A 428 -16.86 14.59 -7.73
CA GLY A 428 -16.06 15.80 -7.60
C GLY A 428 -16.63 16.87 -6.66
N HIS A 429 -17.82 16.69 -6.08
CA HIS A 429 -18.49 17.75 -5.29
C HIS A 429 -18.52 17.52 -3.76
N GLY A 430 -18.44 16.28 -3.27
CA GLY A 430 -18.54 15.92 -1.84
C GLY A 430 -17.21 15.83 -1.09
N ALA A 431 -17.15 16.10 0.21
CA ALA A 431 -15.92 15.85 0.97
C ALA A 431 -15.49 14.37 0.87
N HIS A 432 -14.19 14.08 0.95
CA HIS A 432 -13.68 12.74 0.60
C HIS A 432 -14.18 11.60 1.51
N ASP A 433 -14.74 11.91 2.68
CA ASP A 433 -15.40 10.97 3.59
C ASP A 433 -16.84 10.63 3.22
N GLN A 434 -17.46 11.39 2.31
CA GLN A 434 -18.82 11.13 1.83
C GLN A 434 -18.88 10.06 0.73
N TYR A 435 -17.72 9.54 0.33
CA TYR A 435 -17.57 8.49 -0.68
C TYR A 435 -16.92 7.26 -0.06
N GLU A 436 -17.12 6.12 -0.70
CA GLU A 436 -16.36 4.91 -0.38
C GLU A 436 -14.86 5.24 -0.40
N LEU A 437 -14.06 4.60 0.47
CA LEU A 437 -12.62 4.87 0.54
C LEU A 437 -11.96 4.69 -0.84
N GLY A 438 -12.37 3.65 -1.57
CA GLY A 438 -11.90 3.35 -2.91
C GLY A 438 -12.54 4.15 -4.05
N ASP A 439 -13.54 5.00 -3.82
CA ASP A 439 -14.19 5.74 -4.90
C ASP A 439 -13.40 7.01 -5.27
N LEU A 440 -12.45 6.84 -6.18
CA LEU A 440 -11.58 7.91 -6.66
C LEU A 440 -12.34 8.88 -7.58
N SER A 441 -13.24 8.37 -8.43
CA SER A 441 -14.07 9.21 -9.28
C SER A 441 -15.05 10.08 -8.50
N GLY A 442 -15.68 9.55 -7.45
CA GLY A 442 -16.55 10.29 -6.56
C GLY A 442 -15.82 11.47 -5.92
N LYS A 443 -14.57 11.28 -5.51
CA LYS A 443 -13.74 12.32 -4.87
C LYS A 443 -13.18 13.34 -5.87
N HIS A 444 -12.61 12.88 -6.99
CA HIS A 444 -11.76 13.67 -7.89
C HIS A 444 -12.38 13.96 -9.26
N GLY A 445 -13.58 13.46 -9.53
CA GLY A 445 -14.30 13.62 -10.80
C GLY A 445 -14.18 12.40 -11.73
N LEU A 446 -15.05 12.34 -12.74
CA LEU A 446 -15.09 11.26 -13.73
C LEU A 446 -14.01 11.43 -14.80
N LEU A 447 -13.66 10.33 -15.50
CA LEU A 447 -12.78 10.33 -16.67
C LEU A 447 -13.54 10.50 -18.01
N SER A 448 -14.84 10.77 -17.94
CA SER A 448 -15.72 10.80 -19.12
C SER A 448 -15.38 11.94 -20.08
N GLY A 449 -15.40 11.63 -21.38
CA GLY A 449 -15.09 12.58 -22.44
C GLY A 449 -13.60 12.89 -22.62
N LEU A 450 -12.71 12.20 -21.89
CA LEU A 450 -11.26 12.37 -22.01
C LEU A 450 -10.65 11.31 -22.94
N ASP A 451 -9.69 11.72 -23.77
CA ASP A 451 -8.81 10.80 -24.51
C ASP A 451 -7.60 10.38 -23.66
N ASP A 452 -7.04 11.33 -22.92
CA ASP A 452 -5.93 11.15 -21.99
C ASP A 452 -6.24 11.89 -20.68
N ALA A 453 -5.67 11.44 -19.56
CA ALA A 453 -5.81 12.08 -18.25
C ALA A 453 -4.44 12.23 -17.57
N VAL A 454 -4.02 13.48 -17.37
CA VAL A 454 -2.80 13.85 -16.64
C VAL A 454 -3.15 14.82 -15.53
N ALA A 455 -3.02 14.38 -14.28
CA ALA A 455 -3.41 15.17 -13.12
C ALA A 455 -2.61 14.77 -11.88
N THR A 456 -2.50 15.67 -10.90
CA THR A 456 -2.07 15.34 -9.54
C THR A 456 -3.07 15.95 -8.58
N VAL A 457 -3.62 15.13 -7.70
CA VAL A 457 -4.65 15.50 -6.73
C VAL A 457 -4.28 14.94 -5.36
N THR A 458 -4.71 15.61 -4.29
CA THR A 458 -4.49 15.14 -2.91
C THR A 458 -5.76 14.48 -2.39
N ASP A 459 -5.67 13.23 -1.96
CA ASP A 459 -6.77 12.47 -1.36
C ASP A 459 -6.59 12.36 0.16
N HIS A 460 -7.41 13.13 0.88
CA HIS A 460 -7.48 13.08 2.34
C HIS A 460 -8.13 11.81 2.93
N ASN A 461 -8.55 10.83 2.15
CA ASN A 461 -9.20 9.61 2.62
C ASN A 461 -8.76 8.37 1.80
N LEU A 462 -7.45 8.25 1.52
CA LEU A 462 -6.85 7.14 0.76
C LEU A 462 -5.52 6.68 1.39
N PRO A 463 -5.52 6.12 2.60
CA PRO A 463 -4.29 5.78 3.31
C PRO A 463 -3.46 4.68 2.59
N LEU A 464 -2.14 4.80 2.68
CA LEU A 464 -1.13 3.80 2.34
C LEU A 464 -0.52 3.13 3.58
N PHE A 465 -0.76 3.69 4.77
CA PHE A 465 -0.36 3.15 6.07
C PHE A 465 -1.57 2.57 6.83
N GLY A 466 -1.29 1.58 7.68
CA GLY A 466 -2.24 1.06 8.64
C GLY A 466 -3.25 0.08 8.04
N PRO A 467 -4.22 -0.39 8.86
CA PRO A 467 -5.09 -1.52 8.52
C PRO A 467 -6.06 -1.25 7.36
N ARG A 468 -6.18 0.01 6.92
CA ARG A 468 -7.03 0.45 5.79
C ARG A 468 -6.25 0.81 4.53
N SER A 469 -4.98 0.44 4.47
CA SER A 469 -4.13 0.67 3.31
C SER A 469 -4.75 0.13 2.01
N VAL A 470 -4.64 0.89 0.93
CA VAL A 470 -5.03 0.48 -0.43
C VAL A 470 -3.92 -0.24 -1.20
N VAL A 471 -2.71 -0.33 -0.63
CA VAL A 471 -1.60 -1.06 -1.26
C VAL A 471 -1.96 -2.54 -1.42
N THR A 472 -1.51 -3.17 -2.50
CA THR A 472 -1.82 -4.53 -2.96
C THR A 472 -3.25 -4.79 -3.47
N ARG A 473 -4.15 -3.80 -3.40
CA ARG A 473 -5.46 -3.84 -4.08
C ARG A 473 -5.33 -3.55 -5.58
N SER A 474 -6.44 -3.49 -6.30
CA SER A 474 -6.45 -3.08 -7.71
C SER A 474 -7.20 -1.77 -7.91
N ILE A 475 -6.78 -0.99 -8.90
CA ILE A 475 -7.58 0.10 -9.47
C ILE A 475 -8.29 -0.45 -10.71
N VAL A 476 -9.59 -0.20 -10.81
CA VAL A 476 -10.42 -0.55 -11.98
C VAL A 476 -10.93 0.73 -12.61
N ILE A 477 -10.72 0.89 -13.91
CA ILE A 477 -11.34 1.93 -14.73
C ILE A 477 -12.56 1.30 -15.40
N HIS A 478 -13.70 1.97 -15.31
CA HIS A 478 -14.95 1.56 -15.92
C HIS A 478 -15.17 2.30 -17.24
N LYS A 479 -15.98 1.72 -18.12
CA LYS A 479 -16.55 2.44 -19.26
C LYS A 479 -17.63 3.43 -18.78
N ALA A 480 -18.03 4.35 -19.63
CA ALA A 480 -19.15 5.25 -19.41
C ALA A 480 -20.47 4.50 -19.15
N SER A 481 -20.59 3.26 -19.66
CA SER A 481 -21.72 2.35 -19.36
C SER A 481 -21.72 1.78 -17.94
N GLY A 482 -20.66 2.00 -17.16
CA GLY A 482 -20.45 1.41 -15.83
C GLY A 482 -19.80 0.02 -15.85
N ALA A 483 -19.66 -0.61 -17.01
CA ALA A 483 -18.96 -1.89 -17.13
C ALA A 483 -17.48 -1.73 -16.78
N ARG A 484 -16.89 -2.69 -16.06
CA ARG A 484 -15.44 -2.72 -15.82
C ARG A 484 -14.72 -2.81 -17.17
N TRP A 485 -13.64 -2.04 -17.33
CA TRP A 485 -12.88 -2.00 -18.57
C TRP A 485 -11.48 -2.56 -18.40
N VAL A 486 -10.62 -1.83 -17.69
CA VAL A 486 -9.21 -2.18 -17.46
C VAL A 486 -8.89 -2.07 -15.99
N CYS A 487 -7.87 -2.79 -15.54
CA CYS A 487 -7.47 -2.80 -14.15
C CYS A 487 -5.98 -3.05 -13.99
N ALA A 488 -5.43 -2.57 -12.89
CA ALA A 488 -4.04 -2.75 -12.52
C ALA A 488 -3.88 -2.84 -11.01
N ASN A 489 -2.91 -3.62 -10.54
CA ASN A 489 -2.63 -3.77 -9.10
C ASN A 489 -1.81 -2.59 -8.58
N ILE A 490 -2.15 -2.10 -7.39
CA ILE A 490 -1.39 -1.09 -6.66
C ILE A 490 -0.20 -1.79 -6.01
N ARG A 491 0.98 -1.69 -6.62
CA ARG A 491 2.20 -2.37 -6.17
C ARG A 491 3.18 -1.38 -5.54
N PRO A 492 3.82 -1.72 -4.40
CA PRO A 492 4.91 -0.93 -3.84
C PRO A 492 6.05 -0.75 -4.85
N VAL A 493 6.74 0.39 -4.79
CA VAL A 493 7.93 0.63 -5.63
C VAL A 493 9.24 0.17 -4.99
N VAL A 494 9.18 -0.25 -3.73
CA VAL A 494 10.34 -0.74 -2.96
C VAL A 494 10.36 -2.27 -2.93
N PRO A 495 11.54 -2.91 -2.81
CA PRO A 495 11.65 -4.36 -2.73
C PRO A 495 10.77 -4.95 -1.62
N GLN A 496 10.08 -6.04 -1.93
CA GLN A 496 9.22 -6.73 -0.96
C GLN A 496 9.81 -8.10 -0.62
N ILE A 497 9.72 -8.48 0.65
CA ILE A 497 9.83 -9.88 1.07
C ILE A 497 8.45 -10.53 1.01
N ARG A 498 8.41 -11.81 0.61
CA ARG A 498 7.17 -12.58 0.50
C ARG A 498 7.28 -13.89 1.24
N ALA A 499 6.18 -14.28 1.87
CA ALA A 499 6.02 -15.60 2.44
C ALA A 499 4.71 -16.23 1.95
N VAL A 500 4.66 -17.56 1.92
CA VAL A 500 3.49 -18.32 1.49
C VAL A 500 3.27 -19.50 2.40
N VAL A 501 2.00 -19.80 2.62
CA VAL A 501 1.51 -21.02 3.28
C VAL A 501 0.69 -21.77 2.25
N THR A 502 1.14 -22.96 1.85
CA THR A 502 0.42 -23.81 0.89
C THR A 502 -0.22 -24.99 1.61
N PHE A 503 -1.54 -25.00 1.69
CA PHE A 503 -2.33 -26.13 2.18
C PHE A 503 -2.49 -27.15 1.07
N ARG A 504 -2.24 -28.43 1.40
CA ARG A 504 -2.44 -29.57 0.49
C ARG A 504 -3.47 -30.57 1.01
N TYR A 505 -3.66 -30.64 2.33
CA TYR A 505 -4.63 -31.50 2.99
C TYR A 505 -4.89 -31.03 4.44
N PRO A 506 -6.11 -31.15 4.99
CA PRO A 506 -7.37 -31.48 4.30
C PRO A 506 -7.93 -30.30 3.48
N LEU A 507 -7.26 -29.16 3.51
CA LEU A 507 -7.56 -28.00 2.68
C LEU A 507 -6.56 -27.91 1.53
N VAL A 508 -7.00 -27.38 0.40
CA VAL A 508 -6.17 -26.94 -0.70
C VAL A 508 -6.29 -25.44 -0.79
N GLY A 509 -5.16 -24.75 -0.92
CA GLY A 509 -5.17 -23.30 -0.95
C GLY A 509 -3.87 -22.63 -0.54
N GLU A 510 -3.83 -21.32 -0.68
CA GLU A 510 -2.66 -20.52 -0.31
C GLU A 510 -3.04 -19.28 0.51
N ILE A 511 -2.15 -18.92 1.43
CA ILE A 511 -2.13 -17.61 2.08
C ILE A 511 -0.77 -16.99 1.79
N ILE A 512 -0.76 -15.80 1.22
CA ILE A 512 0.42 -15.06 0.79
C ILE A 512 0.59 -13.83 1.68
N PHE A 513 1.82 -13.57 2.10
CA PHE A 513 2.20 -12.43 2.92
C PHE A 513 3.24 -11.60 2.16
N GLU A 514 3.08 -10.28 2.13
CA GLU A 514 4.04 -9.35 1.52
C GLU A 514 4.34 -8.19 2.47
N GLN A 515 5.61 -7.85 2.63
CA GLN A 515 6.10 -6.75 3.48
C GLN A 515 7.32 -6.10 2.81
N ASP A 516 7.62 -4.85 3.15
CA ASP A 516 8.91 -4.23 2.80
C ASP A 516 10.08 -5.14 3.24
N ALA A 517 11.03 -5.38 2.35
CA ALA A 517 12.17 -6.24 2.63
C ALA A 517 13.12 -5.67 3.69
N ASP A 518 13.19 -4.34 3.80
CA ASP A 518 14.21 -3.64 4.58
C ASP A 518 13.69 -3.14 5.95
N ASP A 519 12.38 -3.22 6.22
CA ASP A 519 11.78 -2.71 7.46
C ASP A 519 10.67 -3.63 8.02
N PRO A 520 10.96 -4.44 9.07
CA PRO A 520 10.00 -5.36 9.67
C PRO A 520 8.84 -4.69 10.41
N LEU A 521 8.89 -3.37 10.65
CA LEU A 521 7.83 -2.60 11.31
C LEU A 521 6.84 -2.00 10.30
N THR A 522 7.04 -2.21 9.01
CA THR A 522 6.06 -1.84 7.99
C THR A 522 4.87 -2.77 7.99
N ASP A 523 3.78 -2.35 7.35
CA ASP A 523 2.56 -3.14 7.27
C ASP A 523 2.79 -4.40 6.41
N THR A 524 2.26 -5.53 6.85
CA THR A 524 2.24 -6.80 6.11
C THR A 524 0.89 -6.99 5.46
N HIS A 525 0.88 -7.11 4.14
CA HIS A 525 -0.32 -7.43 3.37
C HIS A 525 -0.54 -8.94 3.33
N ILE A 526 -1.76 -9.38 3.66
CA ILE A 526 -2.12 -10.80 3.73
C ILE A 526 -3.20 -11.08 2.69
N PHE A 527 -2.86 -11.85 1.67
CA PHE A 527 -3.80 -12.33 0.66
C PHE A 527 -4.13 -13.79 0.93
N VAL A 528 -5.35 -14.05 1.40
CA VAL A 528 -5.96 -15.37 1.39
C VAL A 528 -6.51 -15.58 -0.01
N ASP A 529 -5.91 -16.50 -0.77
CA ASP A 529 -6.38 -16.83 -2.11
C ASP A 529 -7.60 -17.77 -2.01
N HIS A 530 -7.52 -18.96 -2.58
CA HIS A 530 -8.58 -19.96 -2.45
C HIS A 530 -8.31 -20.84 -1.23
N LEU A 531 -9.34 -21.13 -0.43
CA LEU A 531 -9.31 -22.16 0.61
C LEU A 531 -10.49 -23.11 0.38
N LEU A 532 -10.21 -24.35 -0.01
CA LEU A 532 -11.25 -25.34 -0.29
C LEU A 532 -10.96 -26.69 0.35
N TYR A 533 -12.00 -27.45 0.65
CA TYR A 533 -11.83 -28.85 1.08
C TYR A 533 -11.25 -29.69 -0.06
N SER A 534 -10.19 -30.45 0.24
CA SER A 534 -9.50 -31.27 -0.76
C SER A 534 -10.36 -32.39 -1.34
N ASP A 535 -11.40 -32.83 -0.61
CA ASP A 535 -12.28 -33.92 -1.01
C ASP A 535 -13.48 -33.46 -1.87
N GLY A 536 -13.73 -32.15 -1.98
CA GLY A 536 -14.85 -31.58 -2.75
C GLY A 536 -16.25 -32.06 -2.34
N SER A 537 -16.38 -32.75 -1.20
CA SER A 537 -17.59 -33.47 -0.79
C SER A 537 -18.40 -32.73 0.27
N ARG A 538 -17.89 -31.60 0.74
CA ARG A 538 -18.48 -30.80 1.82
C ARG A 538 -19.21 -29.59 1.27
N ASN A 539 -20.14 -29.08 2.08
CA ASN A 539 -20.70 -27.75 1.87
C ASN A 539 -19.69 -26.68 2.28
N ASP A 540 -19.89 -25.45 1.81
CA ASP A 540 -19.12 -24.30 2.29
C ASP A 540 -19.26 -24.16 3.81
N THR A 541 -18.14 -23.93 4.49
CA THR A 541 -18.10 -23.66 5.93
C THR A 541 -17.50 -22.28 6.20
N GLY A 542 -17.77 -21.75 7.39
CA GLY A 542 -17.27 -20.44 7.82
C GLY A 542 -17.00 -20.44 9.31
N LYS A 543 -16.59 -19.27 9.81
CA LYS A 543 -16.22 -19.07 11.21
C LYS A 543 -14.98 -19.87 11.63
N HIS A 544 -14.02 -19.97 10.72
CA HIS A 544 -12.76 -20.63 11.02
C HIS A 544 -11.79 -19.63 11.64
N ARG A 545 -11.49 -19.82 12.93
CA ARG A 545 -10.38 -19.12 13.59
C ARG A 545 -9.06 -19.56 12.96
N TRP A 546 -8.08 -18.68 12.96
CA TRP A 546 -6.80 -18.94 12.34
C TRP A 546 -5.71 -18.13 13.02
N HIS A 547 -4.54 -18.75 13.20
CA HIS A 547 -3.45 -18.16 13.97
C HIS A 547 -2.09 -18.57 13.40
N VAL A 548 -1.07 -17.76 13.67
CA VAL A 548 0.33 -18.19 13.57
C VAL A 548 0.70 -18.96 14.83
N HIS A 549 1.30 -20.13 14.66
CA HIS A 549 1.74 -21.02 15.73
C HIS A 549 3.27 -21.13 15.80
N GLN A 550 3.79 -21.45 16.98
CA GLN A 550 5.22 -21.40 17.29
C GLN A 550 6.09 -22.30 16.42
N ASP A 551 5.62 -23.48 16.04
CA ASP A 551 6.44 -24.47 15.36
C ASP A 551 5.94 -24.75 13.94
N ILE A 552 6.84 -25.17 13.05
CA ILE A 552 6.46 -25.76 11.75
C ILE A 552 5.77 -27.10 12.04
N PRO A 553 4.56 -27.36 11.50
CA PRO A 553 3.84 -28.59 11.78
C PRO A 553 4.62 -29.77 11.22
N GLY A 554 4.67 -30.84 12.01
CA GLY A 554 5.11 -32.16 11.56
C GLY A 554 4.09 -32.78 10.61
N LYS A 555 4.22 -34.10 10.40
CA LYS A 555 3.29 -34.87 9.55
C LYS A 555 2.00 -35.30 10.28
N ASP A 556 1.69 -34.69 11.42
CA ASP A 556 0.51 -34.98 12.22
C ASP A 556 -0.78 -34.37 11.63
N PHE A 557 -0.70 -33.60 10.54
CA PHE A 557 -1.88 -33.16 9.80
C PHE A 557 -2.73 -34.33 9.25
N TYR A 558 -2.12 -35.51 9.06
CA TYR A 558 -2.84 -36.76 8.74
C TYR A 558 -3.52 -37.42 9.95
N ASN A 559 -3.11 -37.10 11.17
CA ASN A 559 -3.67 -37.70 12.38
C ASN A 559 -5.02 -37.03 12.71
N TRP A 560 -6.12 -37.75 12.51
CA TRP A 560 -7.46 -37.19 12.71
C TRP A 560 -7.74 -36.71 14.14
N THR A 561 -7.21 -37.38 15.17
CA THR A 561 -7.51 -37.06 16.59
C THR A 561 -6.48 -36.14 17.24
N MET A 562 -5.29 -36.04 16.68
CA MET A 562 -4.20 -35.17 17.17
C MET A 562 -3.64 -34.32 16.03
N ARG A 563 -4.54 -33.72 15.25
CA ARG A 563 -4.18 -32.97 14.06
C ARG A 563 -3.43 -31.68 14.46
N CYS A 564 -2.30 -31.42 13.81
CA CYS A 564 -1.56 -30.15 13.93
C CYS A 564 -1.12 -29.79 15.36
N VAL A 565 -1.05 -30.76 16.27
CA VAL A 565 -0.64 -30.54 17.67
C VAL A 565 0.84 -30.13 17.73
N SER A 566 1.66 -30.65 16.82
CA SER A 566 3.07 -30.34 16.64
C SER A 566 3.36 -28.87 16.33
N ALA A 567 2.38 -28.09 15.89
CA ALA A 567 2.54 -26.65 15.67
C ALA A 567 2.73 -25.86 16.99
N GLY A 568 2.43 -26.47 18.15
CA GLY A 568 2.62 -25.81 19.44
C GLY A 568 1.54 -24.77 19.77
N ALA A 569 1.87 -23.81 20.63
CA ALA A 569 0.99 -22.72 21.04
C ALA A 569 0.96 -21.58 19.99
N HIS A 570 0.14 -20.55 20.22
CA HIS A 570 0.18 -19.34 19.40
C HIS A 570 1.55 -18.65 19.50
N TYR A 571 1.95 -18.02 18.40
CA TYR A 571 3.20 -17.28 18.35
C TYR A 571 3.05 -15.94 19.09
N ASN A 572 3.73 -15.81 20.23
CA ASN A 572 3.68 -14.64 21.11
C ASN A 572 5.10 -14.20 21.53
N PRO A 573 5.92 -13.67 20.59
CA PRO A 573 7.32 -13.30 20.87
C PRO A 573 7.43 -12.12 21.84
N HIS A 574 6.44 -11.22 21.86
CA HIS A 574 6.38 -10.06 22.75
C HIS A 574 5.85 -10.39 24.15
N LYS A 575 5.45 -11.65 24.40
CA LYS A 575 4.91 -12.11 25.69
C LYS A 575 3.79 -11.21 26.22
N VAL A 576 2.91 -10.75 25.33
CA VAL A 576 1.76 -9.92 25.74
C VAL A 576 0.88 -10.70 26.73
N SER A 577 0.27 -10.00 27.69
CA SER A 577 -0.61 -10.65 28.67
C SER A 577 -1.88 -11.16 28.00
N LEU A 578 -2.22 -12.43 28.25
CA LEU A 578 -3.45 -13.08 27.77
C LEU A 578 -4.61 -12.96 28.76
N SER A 579 -4.44 -12.15 29.81
CA SER A 579 -5.52 -11.86 30.75
C SER A 579 -6.67 -11.13 30.04
N GLU A 580 -7.90 -11.44 30.39
CA GLU A 580 -9.09 -10.84 29.74
C GLU A 580 -9.06 -9.31 29.80
N LYS A 581 -8.57 -8.73 30.89
CA LYS A 581 -8.44 -7.27 31.05
C LYS A 581 -7.45 -6.65 30.06
N ALA A 582 -6.29 -7.28 29.84
CA ALA A 582 -5.26 -6.74 28.96
C ALA A 582 -5.55 -7.01 27.48
N TYR A 583 -6.16 -8.16 27.19
CA TYR A 583 -6.37 -8.68 25.84
C TYR A 583 -7.66 -8.19 25.17
N ARG A 584 -8.65 -7.69 25.95
CA ARG A 584 -9.94 -7.21 25.42
C ARG A 584 -9.81 -6.15 24.33
N ASP A 585 -8.75 -5.34 24.38
CA ASP A 585 -8.55 -4.23 23.45
C ASP A 585 -7.74 -4.67 22.20
N CYS A 586 -7.34 -5.95 22.08
CA CYS A 586 -6.70 -6.50 20.89
C CYS A 586 -7.62 -6.37 19.67
N SER A 587 -7.14 -5.66 18.65
CA SER A 587 -7.88 -5.39 17.41
C SER A 587 -6.91 -5.00 16.28
N ALA A 588 -7.44 -4.80 15.07
CA ALA A 588 -6.65 -4.28 13.94
C ALA A 588 -6.01 -2.90 14.19
N ASP A 589 -6.59 -2.09 15.08
CA ASP A 589 -6.15 -0.72 15.39
C ASP A 589 -5.21 -0.66 16.62
N VAL A 590 -5.15 -1.75 17.39
CA VAL A 590 -4.35 -1.90 18.63
C VAL A 590 -3.68 -3.28 18.62
N THR A 591 -2.82 -3.49 17.63
CA THR A 591 -2.16 -4.77 17.35
C THR A 591 -1.07 -5.14 18.35
N ASP A 592 -0.58 -4.16 19.10
CA ASP A 592 0.41 -4.26 20.17
C ASP A 592 -0.14 -4.88 21.47
N ARG A 593 -1.47 -5.06 21.56
CA ARG A 593 -2.11 -5.87 22.61
C ARG A 593 -2.37 -7.31 22.21
N CYS A 594 -2.16 -7.64 20.94
CA CYS A 594 -2.43 -8.96 20.41
C CYS A 594 -1.17 -9.83 20.46
N GLU A 595 -1.36 -11.14 20.60
CA GLU A 595 -0.29 -12.06 20.21
C GLU A 595 0.01 -11.84 18.73
N VAL A 596 1.29 -11.86 18.33
CA VAL A 596 1.65 -11.74 16.90
C VAL A 596 0.91 -12.77 16.06
N GLY A 597 0.68 -13.98 16.62
CA GLY A 597 -0.07 -15.03 15.95
C GLY A 597 -1.59 -14.91 15.96
N ASP A 598 -2.21 -13.99 16.71
CA ASP A 598 -3.67 -13.89 16.75
C ASP A 598 -4.25 -13.10 15.57
N LEU A 599 -4.39 -13.79 14.44
CA LEU A 599 -4.94 -13.22 13.20
C LEU A 599 -6.45 -13.11 13.23
N VAL A 600 -7.16 -13.94 14.00
CA VAL A 600 -8.62 -13.88 14.07
C VAL A 600 -9.12 -12.65 14.84
N ALA A 601 -8.46 -12.27 15.95
CA ALA A 601 -8.86 -11.07 16.68
C ALA A 601 -8.64 -9.79 15.87
N ARG A 602 -7.62 -9.77 14.99
CA ARG A 602 -7.31 -8.62 14.14
C ARG A 602 -8.12 -8.58 12.85
N HIS A 603 -8.31 -9.72 12.18
CA HIS A 603 -8.84 -9.77 10.80
C HIS A 603 -10.18 -10.50 10.67
N GLY A 604 -10.66 -11.10 11.74
CA GLY A 604 -11.85 -11.93 11.75
C GLY A 604 -11.64 -13.34 11.22
N GLU A 605 -12.73 -14.09 11.12
CA GLU A 605 -12.73 -15.51 10.80
C GLU A 605 -12.68 -15.78 9.28
N LEU A 606 -12.13 -16.93 8.89
CA LEU A 606 -12.05 -17.37 7.50
C LEU A 606 -13.27 -18.21 7.08
N ARG A 607 -13.48 -18.28 5.76
CA ARG A 607 -14.40 -19.19 5.09
C ARG A 607 -13.61 -20.24 4.32
N VAL A 608 -14.18 -21.44 4.21
CA VAL A 608 -13.63 -22.54 3.41
C VAL A 608 -14.72 -23.01 2.44
N ALA A 609 -14.37 -23.08 1.17
CA ALA A 609 -15.28 -23.53 0.12
C ALA A 609 -15.40 -25.06 0.11
N GLY A 610 -16.62 -25.53 -0.13
CA GLY A 610 -16.93 -26.92 -0.40
C GLY A 610 -16.53 -27.36 -1.81
N SER A 611 -16.48 -26.42 -2.77
CA SER A 611 -16.19 -26.71 -4.17
C SER A 611 -15.41 -25.57 -4.84
N VAL A 612 -14.80 -25.87 -6.00
CA VAL A 612 -14.11 -24.85 -6.82
C VAL A 612 -15.04 -23.72 -7.25
N ARG A 613 -16.34 -24.00 -7.45
CA ARG A 613 -17.33 -23.00 -7.90
C ARG A 613 -17.58 -21.90 -6.87
N SER A 614 -17.41 -22.19 -5.58
CA SER A 614 -17.58 -21.23 -4.47
C SER A 614 -16.24 -20.69 -3.94
N SER A 615 -15.11 -21.09 -4.52
CA SER A 615 -13.76 -20.75 -4.04
C SER A 615 -13.43 -19.26 -4.08
N SER A 616 -14.06 -18.46 -4.95
CA SER A 616 -13.89 -17.01 -4.97
C SER A 616 -14.43 -16.34 -3.70
N GLN A 617 -15.35 -16.97 -2.98
CA GLN A 617 -15.93 -16.41 -1.76
C GLN A 617 -15.01 -16.53 -0.53
N THR A 618 -13.90 -17.27 -0.64
CA THR A 618 -12.92 -17.42 0.44
C THR A 618 -11.81 -16.39 0.37
N GLN A 619 -11.66 -15.71 -0.77
CA GLN A 619 -10.61 -14.74 -0.98
C GLN A 619 -10.78 -13.54 -0.05
N LYS A 620 -9.68 -13.15 0.59
CA LYS A 620 -9.61 -12.00 1.49
C LYS A 620 -8.27 -11.30 1.35
N LEU A 621 -8.28 -9.98 1.49
CA LEU A 621 -7.07 -9.16 1.54
C LEU A 621 -7.10 -8.28 2.80
N PHE A 622 -6.09 -8.48 3.65
CA PHE A 622 -5.90 -7.77 4.90
C PHE A 622 -4.58 -7.00 4.91
N THR A 623 -4.49 -6.02 5.82
CA THR A 623 -3.24 -5.32 6.13
C THR A 623 -3.04 -5.39 7.64
N ASP A 624 -1.92 -5.98 8.07
CA ASP A 624 -1.55 -6.17 9.48
C ASP A 624 -0.35 -5.29 9.83
N THR A 625 -0.42 -4.56 10.94
CA THR A 625 0.64 -3.64 11.38
C THR A 625 1.64 -4.28 12.36
N ASN A 626 1.44 -5.55 12.73
CA ASN A 626 2.24 -6.31 13.69
C ASN A 626 2.43 -7.78 13.25
N LEU A 627 2.87 -8.00 12.01
CA LEU A 627 3.11 -9.33 11.46
C LEU A 627 4.43 -9.39 10.65
N PRO A 628 5.59 -9.25 11.29
CA PRO A 628 6.87 -9.11 10.61
C PRO A 628 7.26 -10.35 9.79
N LEU A 629 7.85 -10.14 8.61
CA LEU A 629 8.43 -11.17 7.74
C LEU A 629 9.97 -11.20 7.81
N THR A 630 10.60 -10.16 8.34
CA THR A 630 12.04 -10.08 8.64
C THR A 630 12.28 -9.79 10.12
N GLY A 631 13.55 -9.72 10.52
CA GLY A 631 13.93 -9.44 11.91
C GLY A 631 13.73 -10.64 12.86
N PRO A 632 14.01 -10.44 14.16
CA PRO A 632 14.03 -11.52 15.16
C PRO A 632 12.64 -12.09 15.46
N ASN A 633 11.58 -11.33 15.19
CA ASN A 633 10.20 -11.75 15.46
C ASN A 633 9.46 -12.24 14.20
N THR A 634 10.17 -12.49 13.09
CA THR A 634 9.59 -12.96 11.83
C THR A 634 8.63 -14.14 12.00
N ILE A 635 7.54 -14.16 11.22
CA ILE A 635 6.64 -15.33 11.12
C ILE A 635 7.13 -16.39 10.11
N ILE A 636 8.20 -16.13 9.36
CA ILE A 636 8.79 -17.15 8.47
C ILE A 636 9.44 -18.24 9.31
N GLY A 637 9.16 -19.50 9.00
CA GLY A 637 9.61 -20.64 9.82
C GLY A 637 8.64 -20.98 10.96
N HIS A 638 7.49 -20.32 11.02
CA HIS A 638 6.35 -20.69 11.85
C HIS A 638 5.28 -21.40 11.00
N SER A 639 4.05 -21.47 11.49
CA SER A 639 2.96 -22.10 10.75
C SER A 639 1.62 -21.40 10.93
N ILE A 640 0.72 -21.58 9.97
CA ILE A 640 -0.69 -21.22 10.14
C ILE A 640 -1.46 -22.47 10.55
N VAL A 641 -2.32 -22.33 11.55
CA VAL A 641 -3.33 -23.33 11.90
C VAL A 641 -4.72 -22.72 11.70
N ILE A 642 -5.57 -23.44 10.96
CA ILE A 642 -6.99 -23.11 10.77
C ILE A 642 -7.81 -24.05 11.66
N HIS A 643 -8.75 -23.49 12.43
CA HIS A 643 -9.56 -24.20 13.42
C HIS A 643 -11.00 -24.44 12.93
N ASP A 644 -11.65 -25.43 13.53
CA ASP A 644 -13.04 -25.79 13.34
C ASP A 644 -13.66 -26.10 14.70
N ASP A 645 -14.32 -25.09 15.28
CA ASP A 645 -14.95 -25.18 16.59
C ASP A 645 -16.22 -26.05 16.58
N PHE A 646 -16.75 -26.39 15.40
CA PHE A 646 -17.89 -27.28 15.22
C PHE A 646 -17.49 -28.74 15.00
N ALA A 647 -16.19 -29.04 15.06
CA ALA A 647 -15.69 -30.39 14.93
C ALA A 647 -16.15 -31.33 16.05
N PRO A 648 -16.20 -32.66 15.77
CA PRO A 648 -16.39 -33.64 16.83
C PRO A 648 -15.34 -33.48 17.93
N LYS A 649 -15.74 -33.43 19.20
CA LYS A 649 -14.84 -33.16 20.34
C LYS A 649 -13.57 -34.03 20.38
N HIS A 650 -13.67 -35.29 19.96
CA HIS A 650 -12.54 -36.24 19.95
C HIS A 650 -11.53 -35.99 18.81
N ARG A 651 -11.88 -35.18 17.80
CA ARG A 651 -10.99 -34.73 16.73
C ARG A 651 -10.06 -33.59 17.20
N GLY A 652 -10.50 -32.82 18.21
CA GLY A 652 -9.96 -31.49 18.48
C GLY A 652 -10.47 -30.45 17.48
N ASP A 653 -10.07 -29.19 17.67
CA ASP A 653 -10.50 -28.04 16.89
C ASP A 653 -9.55 -27.74 15.70
N ARG A 654 -8.25 -28.03 15.78
CA ARG A 654 -7.29 -27.76 14.69
C ARG A 654 -7.63 -28.52 13.40
N MET A 655 -8.13 -27.83 12.38
CA MET A 655 -8.61 -28.42 11.13
C MET A 655 -7.49 -28.69 10.12
N ALA A 656 -6.60 -27.71 9.91
CA ALA A 656 -5.53 -27.75 8.93
C ALA A 656 -4.33 -26.93 9.40
N CYS A 657 -3.13 -27.30 8.99
CA CYS A 657 -1.92 -26.54 9.26
C CYS A 657 -0.90 -26.68 8.13
N ALA A 658 -0.09 -25.64 7.95
CA ALA A 658 1.02 -25.64 7.02
C ALA A 658 2.09 -24.63 7.45
N GLY A 659 3.35 -24.92 7.11
CA GLY A 659 4.48 -24.03 7.40
C GLY A 659 4.44 -22.75 6.55
N ILE A 660 4.93 -21.66 7.13
CA ILE A 660 5.15 -20.37 6.47
C ILE A 660 6.55 -20.36 5.88
N HIS A 661 6.65 -20.30 4.56
CA HIS A 661 7.92 -20.36 3.84
C HIS A 661 8.14 -19.12 3.00
N ARG A 662 9.40 -18.69 2.84
CA ARG A 662 9.75 -17.59 1.94
C ARG A 662 9.38 -17.95 0.50
N ARG A 663 8.68 -17.05 -0.20
CA ARG A 663 8.40 -17.14 -1.64
C ARG A 663 9.34 -16.21 -2.37
N PHE A 664 10.11 -16.76 -3.30
CA PHE A 664 11.09 -16.00 -4.08
C PHE A 664 10.47 -15.50 -5.37
N ARG A 665 10.98 -14.37 -5.86
CA ARG A 665 10.73 -13.89 -7.23
C ARG A 665 11.21 -14.91 -8.25
N HIS A 666 10.60 -14.90 -9.43
CA HIS A 666 11.10 -15.69 -10.56
C HIS A 666 12.03 -14.83 -11.42
N LYS A 667 13.15 -15.43 -11.82
CA LYS A 667 14.12 -14.82 -12.75
C LYS A 667 14.43 -15.80 -13.86
N GLY A 668 14.06 -15.44 -15.09
CA GLY A 668 14.37 -16.16 -16.31
C GLY A 668 15.55 -15.53 -17.03
N VAL A 669 16.53 -16.30 -17.48
CA VAL A 669 17.70 -15.78 -18.21
C VAL A 669 17.95 -16.62 -19.46
N VAL A 670 18.17 -15.92 -20.58
CA VAL A 670 18.71 -16.47 -21.81
C VAL A 670 20.08 -15.85 -22.04
N ASN A 671 21.15 -16.63 -21.91
CA ASN A 671 22.53 -16.16 -22.09
C ASN A 671 23.44 -17.15 -22.84
N LYS A 672 22.86 -18.27 -23.28
CA LYS A 672 23.52 -19.27 -24.13
C LYS A 672 22.76 -19.32 -25.45
N TRP A 673 23.40 -18.80 -26.49
CA TRP A 673 22.84 -18.71 -27.83
C TRP A 673 23.38 -19.83 -28.71
N TYR A 674 22.49 -20.53 -29.38
CA TYR A 674 22.79 -21.61 -30.31
C TYR A 674 22.34 -21.21 -31.72
N SER A 675 23.09 -21.65 -32.73
CA SER A 675 22.76 -21.50 -34.14
C SER A 675 23.23 -22.74 -34.91
N THR A 676 22.86 -22.83 -36.18
CA THR A 676 23.49 -23.80 -37.08
C THR A 676 24.99 -23.48 -37.22
N LEU A 677 25.83 -24.51 -37.30
CA LEU A 677 27.29 -24.38 -37.34
C LEU A 677 27.77 -23.37 -38.39
N GLY A 678 28.63 -22.44 -37.97
CA GLY A 678 29.28 -21.45 -38.85
C GLY A 678 28.47 -20.17 -39.11
N VAL A 679 27.39 -19.90 -38.37
CA VAL A 679 26.50 -18.76 -38.60
C VAL A 679 26.59 -17.72 -37.48
N GLY A 680 27.36 -16.64 -37.69
CA GLY A 680 27.41 -15.43 -36.84
C GLY A 680 27.88 -15.64 -35.40
N ASN A 681 27.84 -14.58 -34.57
CA ASN A 681 28.09 -14.67 -33.12
C ASN A 681 27.19 -13.69 -32.34
N VAL A 682 25.99 -14.14 -31.96
CA VAL A 682 25.14 -13.37 -31.04
C VAL A 682 25.59 -13.63 -29.60
N GLU A 683 25.87 -12.53 -28.89
CA GLU A 683 26.29 -12.55 -27.49
C GLU A 683 25.35 -11.70 -26.62
N GLY A 684 25.51 -11.82 -25.30
CA GLY A 684 24.74 -11.08 -24.31
C GLY A 684 23.63 -11.92 -23.69
N LYS A 685 22.63 -11.25 -23.10
CA LYS A 685 21.54 -11.89 -22.38
C LYS A 685 20.19 -11.21 -22.61
N ILE A 686 19.13 -11.98 -22.41
CA ILE A 686 17.80 -11.45 -22.09
C ILE A 686 17.44 -11.96 -20.71
N GLU A 687 17.05 -11.05 -19.82
CA GLU A 687 16.72 -11.34 -18.44
C GLU A 687 15.31 -10.87 -18.12
N PHE A 688 14.49 -11.76 -17.59
CA PHE A 688 13.12 -11.52 -17.17
C PHE A 688 13.05 -11.65 -15.65
N ILE A 689 12.48 -10.67 -14.96
CA ILE A 689 12.27 -10.68 -13.52
C ILE A 689 10.81 -10.40 -13.25
N GLN A 690 10.17 -11.29 -12.49
CA GLN A 690 8.82 -11.08 -12.00
C GLN A 690 8.79 -11.33 -10.50
N GLU A 691 8.32 -10.33 -9.77
CA GLU A 691 8.34 -10.31 -8.32
C GLU A 691 7.32 -11.30 -7.71
N SER A 692 6.08 -11.27 -8.18
CA SER A 692 5.04 -12.25 -7.86
C SER A 692 4.13 -12.46 -9.07
N GLU A 693 3.16 -13.37 -8.96
CA GLU A 693 2.12 -13.54 -9.99
C GLU A 693 1.21 -12.32 -10.17
N PHE A 694 1.20 -11.38 -9.20
CA PHE A 694 0.40 -10.15 -9.24
C PHE A 694 1.19 -8.94 -9.77
N ASP A 695 2.48 -9.12 -10.04
CA ASP A 695 3.39 -8.10 -10.54
C ASP A 695 3.56 -8.21 -12.06
N ILE A 696 3.90 -7.08 -12.70
CA ILE A 696 4.33 -7.06 -14.10
C ILE A 696 5.77 -7.60 -14.20
N THR A 697 6.14 -8.12 -15.38
CA THR A 697 7.49 -8.63 -15.62
C THR A 697 8.40 -7.51 -16.12
N SER A 698 9.55 -7.35 -15.47
CA SER A 698 10.62 -6.48 -15.95
C SER A 698 11.57 -7.28 -16.85
N THR A 699 11.90 -6.74 -18.01
CA THR A 699 12.77 -7.40 -19.00
C THR A 699 13.97 -6.52 -19.33
N GLU A 700 15.20 -7.01 -19.13
CA GLU A 700 16.44 -6.43 -19.68
C GLU A 700 16.80 -7.19 -20.97
N VAL A 701 16.98 -6.48 -22.07
CA VAL A 701 17.50 -7.02 -23.34
C VAL A 701 18.89 -6.42 -23.54
N ASP A 702 19.95 -7.22 -23.48
CA ASP A 702 21.34 -6.83 -23.77
C ASP A 702 21.92 -7.80 -24.81
N LEU A 703 21.84 -7.43 -26.09
CA LEU A 703 22.27 -8.26 -27.22
C LEU A 703 23.38 -7.57 -28.02
N ARG A 704 24.36 -8.34 -28.48
CA ARG A 704 25.46 -7.89 -29.34
C ARG A 704 25.65 -8.87 -30.50
N GLY A 705 26.38 -8.44 -31.53
CA GLY A 705 26.63 -9.28 -32.71
C GLY A 705 25.40 -9.46 -33.59
N LEU A 706 24.50 -8.47 -33.60
CA LEU A 706 23.28 -8.49 -34.44
C LEU A 706 23.57 -8.20 -35.93
N GLU A 707 24.75 -7.64 -36.22
CA GLU A 707 25.31 -7.41 -37.58
C GLU A 707 24.42 -6.60 -38.55
N GLY A 708 23.38 -5.92 -38.04
CA GLY A 708 22.35 -5.29 -38.87
C GLY A 708 21.47 -6.30 -39.64
N THR A 709 21.65 -7.60 -39.40
CA THR A 709 20.94 -8.70 -40.07
C THR A 709 19.80 -9.27 -39.26
N ALA A 710 19.78 -9.05 -37.94
CA ALA A 710 18.65 -9.40 -37.08
C ALA A 710 17.37 -8.67 -37.51
N LYS A 711 16.21 -9.25 -37.22
CA LYS A 711 14.89 -8.67 -37.51
C LYS A 711 13.99 -8.72 -36.28
N GLY A 712 13.36 -9.87 -36.02
CA GLY A 712 12.46 -10.06 -34.87
C GLY A 712 13.03 -11.06 -33.88
N TYR A 713 12.51 -11.07 -32.66
CA TYR A 713 12.83 -12.00 -31.60
C TYR A 713 11.59 -12.29 -30.77
N HIS A 714 11.37 -13.56 -30.43
CA HIS A 714 10.14 -14.03 -29.80
C HIS A 714 10.42 -15.13 -28.79
N VAL A 715 9.56 -15.28 -27.80
CA VAL A 715 9.48 -16.49 -26.97
C VAL A 715 8.73 -17.56 -27.76
N HIS A 716 9.30 -18.75 -27.85
CA HIS A 716 8.78 -19.93 -28.53
C HIS A 716 8.28 -20.97 -27.53
N MET A 717 7.60 -22.04 -27.97
CA MET A 717 6.84 -22.88 -27.06
C MET A 717 7.67 -23.80 -26.15
N VAL A 718 8.86 -24.24 -26.58
CA VAL A 718 9.63 -25.30 -25.90
C VAL A 718 11.11 -24.88 -25.73
N PRO A 719 11.87 -25.51 -24.81
CA PRO A 719 13.30 -25.21 -24.66
C PRO A 719 14.11 -25.68 -25.89
N VAL A 720 15.31 -25.14 -26.04
CA VAL A 720 16.24 -25.49 -27.12
C VAL A 720 16.94 -26.82 -26.84
N GLU A 721 16.83 -27.76 -27.77
CA GLU A 721 17.64 -28.98 -27.84
C GLU A 721 18.96 -28.69 -28.57
N HIS A 722 19.98 -28.31 -27.80
CA HIS A 722 21.26 -27.83 -28.33
C HIS A 722 22.13 -28.88 -29.05
N GLU A 723 21.83 -30.17 -28.91
CA GLU A 723 22.58 -31.26 -29.56
C GLU A 723 22.16 -31.48 -31.02
N LEU A 724 21.07 -30.86 -31.46
CA LEU A 724 20.57 -30.98 -32.83
C LEU A 724 21.41 -30.16 -33.81
N GLU A 725 21.50 -30.62 -35.06
CA GLU A 725 22.15 -29.88 -36.16
C GLU A 725 21.46 -28.53 -36.45
N PHE A 726 20.14 -28.49 -36.29
CA PHE A 726 19.29 -27.31 -36.49
C PHE A 726 18.49 -27.00 -35.22
N PRO A 727 19.14 -26.52 -34.14
CA PRO A 727 18.52 -26.42 -32.82
C PRO A 727 17.36 -25.41 -32.79
N CYS A 728 17.36 -24.43 -33.70
CA CYS A 728 16.37 -23.36 -33.76
C CYS A 728 15.28 -23.58 -34.83
N ALA A 729 15.20 -24.75 -35.47
CA ALA A 729 14.23 -25.02 -36.53
C ALA A 729 12.76 -24.93 -36.05
N ASP A 730 11.81 -24.85 -36.98
CA ASP A 730 10.37 -24.86 -36.66
C ASP A 730 9.91 -26.16 -35.99
N SER A 731 10.50 -27.28 -36.36
CA SER A 731 10.21 -28.59 -35.81
C SER A 731 10.74 -28.77 -34.38
N THR A 732 11.67 -27.92 -33.93
CA THR A 732 12.36 -28.07 -32.63
C THR A 732 11.89 -27.07 -31.59
N THR A 733 11.68 -25.80 -31.98
CA THR A 733 11.19 -24.76 -31.05
C THR A 733 9.71 -24.43 -31.26
N TYR A 734 9.07 -25.00 -32.29
CA TYR A 734 7.68 -24.75 -32.68
C TYR A 734 7.37 -23.26 -32.94
N GLY A 735 6.09 -22.86 -32.88
CA GLY A 735 5.64 -21.48 -33.10
C GLY A 735 5.94 -20.54 -31.93
N HIS A 736 5.46 -19.30 -32.05
CA HIS A 736 5.50 -18.33 -30.97
C HIS A 736 4.64 -18.80 -29.80
N TYR A 737 5.04 -18.39 -28.60
CA TYR A 737 4.27 -18.69 -27.42
C TYR A 737 3.05 -17.77 -27.31
N ASN A 738 1.86 -18.35 -27.49
CA ASN A 738 0.60 -17.61 -27.58
C ASN A 738 -0.52 -18.30 -26.76
N PRO A 739 -0.43 -18.29 -25.42
CA PRO A 739 -1.40 -18.98 -24.56
C PRO A 739 -2.79 -18.30 -24.53
N LEU A 740 -2.86 -17.03 -24.95
CA LEU A 740 -4.09 -16.24 -24.99
C LEU A 740 -4.72 -16.19 -26.39
N ASN A 741 -4.20 -16.98 -27.34
CA ASN A 741 -4.78 -17.14 -28.67
C ASN A 741 -4.95 -15.82 -29.46
N ILE A 742 -3.98 -14.90 -29.31
CA ILE A 742 -3.97 -13.61 -30.02
C ILE A 742 -3.74 -13.84 -31.52
N THR A 743 -4.54 -13.20 -32.37
CA THR A 743 -4.39 -13.27 -33.83
C THR A 743 -3.26 -12.35 -34.31
N PRO A 744 -2.11 -12.86 -34.78
CA PRO A 744 -0.95 -12.00 -35.05
C PRO A 744 -1.16 -11.00 -36.21
N SER A 745 -2.07 -11.30 -37.13
CA SER A 745 -2.42 -10.39 -38.24
C SER A 745 -3.24 -9.18 -37.80
N GLU A 746 -3.82 -9.23 -36.60
CA GLU A 746 -4.62 -8.14 -36.01
C GLU A 746 -3.79 -7.31 -35.02
N SER A 747 -2.58 -7.79 -34.65
CA SER A 747 -1.68 -7.05 -33.78
C SER A 747 -1.24 -5.73 -34.43
N PRO A 748 -1.22 -4.63 -33.66
CA PRO A 748 -0.80 -3.34 -34.17
C PRO A 748 0.71 -3.32 -34.51
N PRO A 749 1.20 -2.29 -35.21
CA PRO A 749 2.63 -2.12 -35.45
C PRO A 749 3.46 -2.20 -34.16
N PRO A 750 4.73 -2.63 -34.23
CA PRO A 750 5.59 -2.74 -33.05
C PRO A 750 5.59 -1.47 -32.20
N THR A 751 5.53 -1.62 -30.88
CA THR A 751 5.56 -0.57 -29.83
C THR A 751 4.37 0.40 -29.79
N THR A 752 3.36 0.20 -30.64
CA THR A 752 2.20 1.11 -30.70
C THR A 752 0.97 0.62 -29.94
N GLY A 753 0.88 -0.68 -29.64
CA GLY A 753 -0.23 -1.29 -28.93
C GLY A 753 0.01 -1.50 -27.45
N THR A 754 -1.06 -1.81 -26.75
CA THR A 754 -1.02 -2.38 -25.38
C THR A 754 -0.57 -3.84 -25.43
N HIS A 755 0.02 -4.36 -24.34
CA HIS A 755 0.72 -5.65 -24.37
C HIS A 755 -0.21 -6.87 -24.60
N ASP A 756 -1.50 -6.73 -24.33
CA ASP A 756 -2.53 -7.72 -24.59
C ASP A 756 -2.87 -7.87 -26.08
N LEU A 757 -2.53 -6.89 -26.92
CA LEU A 757 -2.75 -6.93 -28.37
C LEU A 757 -1.70 -7.75 -29.14
N TYR A 758 -0.69 -8.25 -28.46
CA TYR A 758 0.39 -9.07 -29.02
C TYR A 758 0.37 -10.45 -28.38
N GLU A 759 0.86 -11.46 -29.12
CA GLU A 759 1.14 -12.77 -28.54
C GLU A 759 2.03 -12.59 -27.30
N SER A 760 1.80 -13.36 -26.23
CA SER A 760 2.60 -13.22 -25.01
C SER A 760 4.11 -13.35 -25.30
N GLY A 761 4.49 -14.19 -26.27
CA GLY A 761 5.86 -14.35 -26.73
C GLY A 761 6.37 -13.33 -27.76
N ASP A 762 5.55 -12.43 -28.29
CA ASP A 762 6.00 -11.46 -29.30
C ASP A 762 6.76 -10.28 -28.67
N LEU A 763 8.06 -10.48 -28.44
CA LEU A 763 8.93 -9.44 -27.88
C LEU A 763 9.21 -8.34 -28.91
N SER A 764 9.28 -8.66 -30.21
CA SER A 764 9.48 -7.63 -31.24
C SER A 764 8.33 -6.65 -31.31
N GLY A 765 7.10 -7.16 -31.27
CA GLY A 765 5.88 -6.35 -31.26
C GLY A 765 5.82 -5.45 -30.04
N LYS A 766 6.16 -5.97 -28.85
CA LYS A 766 6.08 -5.20 -27.60
C LYS A 766 7.27 -4.26 -27.37
N TYR A 767 8.49 -4.70 -27.64
CA TYR A 767 9.74 -4.02 -27.26
C TYR A 767 10.48 -3.39 -28.46
N GLY A 768 9.93 -3.54 -29.66
CA GLY A 768 10.51 -3.03 -30.90
C GLY A 768 11.45 -4.02 -31.59
N MET A 769 11.63 -3.83 -32.89
CA MET A 769 12.42 -4.70 -33.77
C MET A 769 13.95 -4.57 -33.54
N LEU A 770 14.71 -5.56 -34.01
CA LEU A 770 16.18 -5.57 -34.02
C LEU A 770 16.79 -5.12 -35.35
N GLU A 771 15.95 -4.75 -36.32
CA GLU A 771 16.37 -4.45 -37.69
C GLU A 771 17.33 -3.25 -37.76
N GLY A 772 18.46 -3.44 -38.45
CA GLY A 772 19.49 -2.40 -38.61
C GLY A 772 20.38 -2.18 -37.38
N LEU A 773 20.15 -2.88 -36.28
CA LEU A 773 20.95 -2.77 -35.05
C LEU A 773 22.16 -3.71 -35.10
N THR A 774 23.28 -3.27 -34.52
CA THR A 774 24.46 -4.12 -34.26
C THR A 774 24.51 -4.62 -32.82
N TRP A 775 23.87 -3.88 -31.91
CA TRP A 775 23.65 -4.21 -30.50
C TRP A 775 22.35 -3.56 -30.02
N LYS A 776 21.78 -4.05 -28.91
CA LYS A 776 20.63 -3.46 -28.22
C LYS A 776 20.81 -3.59 -26.72
N ARG A 777 20.57 -2.52 -25.96
CA ARG A 777 20.53 -2.56 -24.49
C ARG A 777 19.39 -1.69 -23.96
N ASP A 778 18.28 -2.31 -23.57
CA ASP A 778 17.07 -1.62 -23.12
C ASP A 778 16.36 -2.38 -22.00
N HIS A 779 15.48 -1.68 -21.28
CA HIS A 779 14.64 -2.24 -20.21
C HIS A 779 13.16 -2.00 -20.52
N TYR A 780 12.32 -3.01 -20.24
CA TYR A 780 10.89 -3.00 -20.52
C TYR A 780 10.09 -3.51 -19.31
N ASN A 781 8.84 -3.08 -19.21
CA ASN A 781 7.86 -3.65 -18.28
C ASN A 781 6.71 -4.24 -19.09
N ASP A 782 6.30 -5.46 -18.76
CA ASP A 782 5.34 -6.23 -19.54
C ASP A 782 4.23 -6.79 -18.65
N SER A 783 3.01 -6.35 -18.90
CA SER A 783 1.80 -6.77 -18.19
C SER A 783 1.27 -8.13 -18.66
N ASN A 784 1.73 -8.63 -19.81
CA ASN A 784 1.22 -9.82 -20.48
C ASN A 784 2.29 -10.91 -20.70
N LEU A 785 3.39 -10.86 -19.95
CA LEU A 785 4.47 -11.85 -19.99
C LEU A 785 4.68 -12.43 -18.59
N GLN A 786 4.13 -13.61 -18.32
CA GLN A 786 4.17 -14.22 -16.99
C GLN A 786 5.39 -15.14 -16.82
N LEU A 787 5.97 -15.16 -15.62
CA LEU A 787 6.93 -16.16 -15.13
C LEU A 787 6.31 -17.13 -14.12
N PHE A 788 5.12 -16.80 -13.59
CA PHE A 788 4.34 -17.67 -12.71
C PHE A 788 3.14 -18.30 -13.45
N GLY A 789 2.54 -19.31 -12.82
CA GLY A 789 1.29 -19.91 -13.29
C GLY A 789 1.40 -20.70 -14.60
N SER A 790 0.23 -21.06 -15.14
CA SER A 790 0.09 -21.87 -16.36
C SER A 790 0.58 -21.15 -17.62
N THR A 791 0.57 -19.82 -17.62
CA THR A 791 1.00 -18.99 -18.74
C THR A 791 2.49 -18.61 -18.69
N SER A 792 3.27 -19.21 -17.78
CA SER A 792 4.69 -18.93 -17.62
C SER A 792 5.53 -19.17 -18.89
N ILE A 793 6.51 -18.28 -19.12
CA ILE A 793 7.57 -18.45 -20.13
C ILE A 793 8.81 -19.20 -19.62
N MET A 794 8.85 -19.55 -18.34
CA MET A 794 9.98 -20.30 -17.78
C MET A 794 10.13 -21.67 -18.45
N GLY A 795 11.36 -22.05 -18.80
CA GLY A 795 11.64 -23.33 -19.48
C GLY A 795 11.32 -23.33 -20.97
N ARG A 796 10.94 -22.19 -21.56
CA ARG A 796 10.73 -22.03 -23.01
C ARG A 796 12.03 -21.58 -23.70
N SER A 797 11.95 -21.07 -24.93
CA SER A 797 13.11 -20.52 -25.64
C SER A 797 12.84 -19.14 -26.20
N VAL A 798 13.88 -18.34 -26.39
CA VAL A 798 13.86 -17.15 -27.23
C VAL A 798 14.50 -17.48 -28.56
N VAL A 799 13.89 -17.08 -29.67
CA VAL A 799 14.41 -17.22 -31.04
C VAL A 799 14.56 -15.84 -31.65
N ILE A 800 15.74 -15.54 -32.18
CA ILE A 800 16.07 -14.34 -32.97
C ILE A 800 16.02 -14.72 -34.44
N HIS A 801 15.30 -13.95 -35.24
CA HIS A 801 15.16 -14.13 -36.68
C HIS A 801 16.08 -13.19 -37.45
N LYS A 802 16.56 -13.64 -38.61
CA LYS A 802 17.25 -12.78 -39.59
C LYS A 802 16.27 -12.13 -40.57
N LYS A 803 16.64 -10.97 -41.10
CA LYS A 803 15.87 -10.23 -42.12
C LYS A 803 15.64 -11.07 -43.37
N GLU A 804 16.67 -11.80 -43.80
CA GLU A 804 16.60 -12.65 -44.98
C GLU A 804 15.66 -13.84 -44.76
N LYS A 805 14.56 -13.89 -45.54
CA LYS A 805 13.53 -14.96 -45.49
C LYS A 805 12.89 -15.17 -44.10
N ASN A 806 13.04 -14.22 -43.18
CA ASN A 806 12.57 -14.34 -41.79
C ASN A 806 13.07 -15.61 -41.07
N ALA A 807 14.23 -16.14 -41.50
CA ALA A 807 14.71 -17.42 -41.01
C ALA A 807 15.16 -17.31 -39.54
N ARG A 808 15.00 -18.38 -38.79
CA ARG A 808 15.41 -18.49 -37.40
C ARG A 808 16.94 -18.54 -37.35
N TRP A 809 17.56 -17.63 -36.61
CA TRP A 809 19.00 -17.38 -36.66
C TRP A 809 19.71 -17.90 -35.42
N PHE A 810 19.34 -17.37 -34.25
CA PHE A 810 19.85 -17.82 -32.95
C PHE A 810 18.70 -18.17 -32.03
N CYS A 811 18.92 -19.10 -31.12
CA CYS A 811 17.95 -19.42 -30.08
C CYS A 811 18.63 -19.78 -28.76
N GLY A 812 17.93 -19.58 -27.65
CA GLY A 812 18.42 -19.96 -26.33
C GLY A 812 17.27 -20.27 -25.38
N SER A 813 17.45 -21.23 -24.49
CA SER A 813 16.45 -21.59 -23.48
C SER A 813 16.37 -20.54 -22.38
N ILE A 814 15.15 -20.25 -21.92
CA ILE A 814 14.86 -19.43 -20.74
C ILE A 814 15.07 -20.30 -19.51
N GLY A 815 16.29 -20.25 -18.98
CA GLY A 815 16.68 -20.98 -17.76
C GLY A 815 16.39 -20.19 -16.49
N TRP A 816 16.43 -20.86 -15.35
CA TRP A 816 16.43 -20.21 -14.04
C TRP A 816 17.72 -19.41 -13.86
N GLY A 817 17.57 -18.09 -13.73
CA GLY A 817 18.63 -17.22 -13.23
C GLY A 817 18.55 -17.13 -11.70
N TYR A 818 19.69 -17.11 -11.04
CA TYR A 818 19.77 -16.84 -9.61
C TYR A 818 21.00 -15.99 -9.31
N SER A 819 20.89 -15.12 -8.31
CA SER A 819 22.06 -14.54 -7.66
C SER A 819 22.50 -15.50 -6.55
N PRO A 820 23.79 -15.88 -6.44
CA PRO A 820 24.28 -16.65 -5.30
C PRO A 820 24.01 -15.99 -3.94
N ALA A 821 23.80 -14.67 -3.93
CA ALA A 821 23.40 -13.93 -2.73
C ALA A 821 21.90 -14.12 -2.35
N GLU A 822 21.06 -14.55 -3.30
CA GLU A 822 19.61 -14.67 -3.12
C GLU A 822 19.15 -16.11 -2.95
N ALA A 823 19.74 -17.05 -3.69
CA ALA A 823 19.32 -18.45 -3.70
C ALA A 823 20.47 -19.41 -4.02
N THR A 824 20.34 -20.65 -3.55
CA THR A 824 21.21 -21.77 -3.93
C THR A 824 20.45 -22.67 -4.89
N GLN A 825 21.04 -22.98 -6.04
CA GLN A 825 20.45 -23.95 -6.96
C GLN A 825 20.52 -25.36 -6.37
N VAL A 826 19.37 -26.01 -6.27
CA VAL A 826 19.26 -27.43 -5.96
C VAL A 826 18.80 -28.16 -7.21
N SER A 827 19.63 -29.05 -7.74
CA SER A 827 19.29 -29.87 -8.89
C SER A 827 19.03 -31.30 -8.45
N ALA A 828 17.84 -31.82 -8.77
CA ALA A 828 17.49 -33.22 -8.62
C ALA A 828 17.36 -33.85 -10.00
N ILE A 829 18.03 -34.98 -10.22
CA ILE A 829 17.94 -35.75 -11.46
C ILE A 829 17.05 -36.95 -11.18
N ALA A 830 15.90 -37.03 -11.85
CA ALA A 830 15.07 -38.22 -11.89
C ALA A 830 15.44 -39.01 -13.15
N SER A 831 15.99 -40.22 -12.98
CA SER A 831 16.21 -41.16 -14.08
C SER A 831 15.04 -42.11 -14.14
N PHE A 832 14.30 -42.08 -15.26
CA PHE A 832 13.25 -43.05 -15.53
C PHE A 832 13.85 -44.12 -16.45
N HIS A 833 14.10 -45.31 -15.93
CA HIS A 833 14.47 -46.45 -16.77
C HIS A 833 13.27 -46.87 -17.60
N ASN A 834 13.51 -47.12 -18.90
CA ASN A 834 12.54 -47.81 -19.74
C ASN A 834 12.21 -49.15 -19.06
N PRO A 835 10.94 -49.50 -18.80
CA PRO A 835 10.59 -50.79 -18.21
C PRO A 835 11.04 -51.99 -19.06
N GLN A 836 11.53 -51.77 -20.28
CA GLN A 836 12.08 -52.78 -21.18
C GLN A 836 13.61 -52.74 -21.36
N GLY A 837 14.34 -51.88 -20.66
CA GLY A 837 15.79 -51.69 -20.83
C GLY A 837 16.11 -50.41 -21.59
#